data_AF-A0A146G807-F1
#
_entry.id   AF-A0A146G807-F1
#
_cell.length_a   1.000
_cell.length_b   1.000
_cell.length_c   1.000
_cell.angle_alpha   90.00
_cell.angle_beta   90.00
_cell.angle_gamma   90.00
#
_symmetry.space_group_name_H-M   'P 1'
#
loop_
_entity.id
_entity.type
_entity.pdbx_description
1 polymer ?
#
loop_
_entity_poly.entity_id
_entity_poly.type
_entity_poly.pdbx_seq_one_letter_code
_entity_poly.pdbx_strand_id
1 'polypeptide(L)'
;MKKTLVPLFITIAASCVLGEVPSDQPRQVSGIYPSLAMFNKEGECGTGAVVPWADRLWAITYAPHRPYGSSDKLYEITPDLKQIVRSESVGGTPADRMIHRETNQLLIGPYVIDGERNVRVIKPSQMPGRLTAVARHLVDPATSVYYATMEEGLYSVDLKTLNVTELIKDTNRDNKGLGTGVVSDLPGYHGKGLYSGQERLVYANNGEYGHAAETDPTTPSGALAEWRKPGENWTMIRRNQFTEVTGPGGIYGNSNPETDPLWAVGWDFRSLILMVLDKGTWHSYRLPKASHSYDGAHGWNTEWPRIREIGEGSLLMTMHGGFWKFPKNFAPSTSAGISPRSNYLKVVGDFARWNDRIVIGCDDTAKNEFLNKRKAKGEIVGPGQSQSNLWFIDPTLLDHLGPVIGRGALWLNEDVKKGTTSDPYLFSGFDYRTLALFHNGAAPVRVAVEVDVDGNGTWTPSKTIDVLPGALQWADMSSEKGAWIRLRPEADAKKLTAMFLYRNQDGREVAAAKIFDGIAAPDSKQVTGGLLYARGNDIRTLRFAAQDASGDLGCYDLDGNLTLTKVDEPDASRWMNENVAIPSGVLEYDDASIIYVDQVGRWRLPRGDRSLDTAGPLGAERICREVCTERDLFNAGGTFFELPAENAGGAAKIRAVTTHNRRIKDYTSFRGLFVISGLDQSAQAGDHVIRSTDGKTALWVGAVDDIWRFGKPRGFGGPWKNAQVEAGKPSDPYLLTGYDKKSLTLSHDATVPVKITVEIDPSGTGTWVPWKEFSVPAGESVSYQFPDSFSAYWLRTKSDSLCKATAQLTYE
;
A
#
# COMPACT_ATOMS: atom_id res chain seq x y z
N MET A 1 68.84 -50.74 -42.38
CA MET A 1 69.78 -50.75 -41.23
C MET A 1 69.15 -50.02 -40.05
N LYS A 2 69.45 -50.51 -38.85
CA LYS A 2 68.82 -50.19 -37.57
C LYS A 2 69.07 -48.76 -37.06
N LYS A 3 68.06 -48.25 -36.34
CA LYS A 3 68.07 -47.31 -35.19
C LYS A 3 68.35 -45.83 -35.50
N THR A 4 67.47 -44.95 -35.01
CA THR A 4 67.67 -44.20 -33.74
C THR A 4 66.33 -43.60 -33.29
N LEU A 5 65.86 -43.96 -32.09
CA LEU A 5 64.79 -43.27 -31.37
C LEU A 5 65.39 -42.04 -30.68
N VAL A 6 64.78 -40.88 -30.85
CA VAL A 6 65.07 -39.64 -30.09
C VAL A 6 63.83 -39.31 -29.26
N PRO A 7 63.95 -38.96 -27.96
CA PRO A 7 62.79 -38.74 -27.12
C PRO A 7 62.18 -37.35 -27.34
N LEU A 8 60.86 -37.30 -27.47
CA LEU A 8 60.06 -36.10 -27.55
C LEU A 8 59.84 -35.55 -26.13
N PHE A 9 60.43 -34.40 -25.82
CA PHE A 9 60.09 -33.63 -24.62
C PHE A 9 58.72 -32.97 -24.81
N ILE A 10 57.73 -33.41 -24.04
CA ILE A 10 56.42 -32.76 -23.94
C ILE A 10 56.53 -31.67 -22.87
N THR A 11 56.54 -30.41 -23.28
CA THR A 11 56.40 -29.25 -22.40
C THR A 11 54.92 -29.10 -22.04
N ILE A 12 54.54 -29.48 -20.83
CA ILE A 12 53.19 -29.22 -20.28
C ILE A 12 53.13 -27.73 -19.92
N ALA A 13 52.44 -26.94 -20.74
CA ALA A 13 52.04 -25.59 -20.36
C ALA A 13 50.90 -25.69 -19.34
N ALA A 14 51.21 -25.38 -18.08
CA ALA A 14 50.20 -25.22 -17.04
C ALA A 14 49.41 -23.93 -17.29
N SER A 15 48.21 -24.06 -17.85
CA SER A 15 47.24 -22.96 -17.89
C SER A 15 46.77 -22.69 -16.45
N CYS A 16 47.28 -21.64 -15.83
CA CYS A 16 46.70 -21.07 -14.62
C CYS A 16 45.29 -20.59 -14.93
N VAL A 17 44.29 -21.40 -14.58
CA VAL A 17 42.92 -20.93 -14.41
C VAL A 17 42.95 -20.02 -13.18
N LEU A 18 42.98 -18.71 -13.41
CA LEU A 18 42.65 -17.72 -12.39
C LEU A 18 41.19 -17.97 -12.02
N GLY A 19 40.96 -18.68 -10.92
CA GLY A 19 39.65 -18.74 -10.30
C GLY A 19 39.26 -17.31 -9.90
N GLU A 20 38.14 -16.82 -10.43
CA GLU A 20 37.49 -15.63 -9.88
C GLU A 20 37.28 -15.87 -8.39
N VAL A 21 37.92 -15.04 -7.56
CA VAL A 21 37.59 -14.94 -6.15
C VAL A 21 36.12 -14.53 -6.10
N PRO A 22 35.21 -15.29 -5.47
CA PRO A 22 33.84 -14.86 -5.31
C PRO A 22 33.87 -13.50 -4.62
N SER A 23 33.41 -12.44 -5.30
CA SER A 23 33.14 -11.19 -4.59
C SER A 23 32.10 -11.51 -3.55
N ASP A 24 32.41 -11.30 -2.27
CA ASP A 24 31.47 -11.54 -1.17
C ASP A 24 30.18 -10.78 -1.49
N GLN A 25 29.10 -11.50 -1.77
CA GLN A 25 27.82 -10.91 -2.20
C GLN A 25 27.35 -9.97 -1.10
N PRO A 26 26.93 -8.73 -1.40
CA PRO A 26 26.44 -7.82 -0.38
C PRO A 26 25.33 -8.46 0.45
N ARG A 27 25.40 -8.33 1.78
CA ARG A 27 24.43 -8.91 2.70
C ARG A 27 23.03 -8.42 2.36
N GLN A 28 22.10 -9.35 2.22
CA GLN A 28 20.68 -9.07 1.99
C GLN A 28 19.80 -9.91 2.90
N VAL A 29 18.62 -9.37 3.20
CA VAL A 29 17.53 -10.11 3.86
C VAL A 29 16.24 -9.81 3.10
N SER A 30 15.53 -10.84 2.67
CA SER A 30 14.26 -10.72 1.93
C SER A 30 14.31 -9.81 0.71
N GLY A 31 15.44 -9.80 -0.02
CA GLY A 31 15.64 -8.97 -1.20
C GLY A 31 16.01 -7.52 -0.90
N ILE A 32 16.24 -7.16 0.36
CA ILE A 32 16.65 -5.81 0.78
C ILE A 32 18.12 -5.84 1.12
N TYR A 33 18.88 -4.90 0.55
CA TYR A 33 20.31 -4.72 0.79
C TYR A 33 20.52 -3.50 1.69
N PRO A 34 20.82 -3.65 3.00
CA PRO A 34 20.95 -2.51 3.91
C PRO A 34 22.08 -1.52 3.53
N SER A 35 23.05 -1.99 2.74
CA SER A 35 24.11 -1.18 2.14
C SER A 35 23.62 -0.20 1.07
N LEU A 36 22.45 -0.44 0.47
CA LEU A 36 21.83 0.44 -0.53
C LEU A 36 20.87 1.47 0.07
N ALA A 37 20.70 1.49 1.40
CA ALA A 37 19.78 2.42 2.05
C ALA A 37 20.15 3.89 1.78
N MET A 38 19.15 4.68 1.43
CA MET A 38 19.24 6.08 1.02
C MET A 38 18.70 6.98 2.12
N PHE A 39 19.37 8.09 2.39
CA PHE A 39 19.07 9.02 3.49
C PHE A 39 19.08 10.46 2.99
N ASN A 40 18.26 11.31 3.61
CA ASN A 40 18.30 12.76 3.42
C ASN A 40 18.19 13.48 4.78
N LYS A 41 17.98 14.80 4.78
CA LYS A 41 17.88 15.65 5.98
C LYS A 41 16.47 16.20 6.21
N GLU A 42 15.57 15.92 5.28
CA GLU A 42 14.20 16.41 5.23
C GLU A 42 13.23 15.45 5.93
N GLY A 43 11.93 15.79 5.92
CA GLY A 43 10.90 15.08 6.67
C GLY A 43 10.56 13.67 6.16
N GLU A 44 10.90 13.37 4.91
CA GLU A 44 10.64 12.10 4.22
C GLU A 44 11.71 11.90 3.15
N CYS A 45 11.99 10.65 2.79
CA CYS A 45 13.04 10.24 1.86
C CYS A 45 12.52 9.09 0.98
N GLY A 46 11.50 9.36 0.16
CA GLY A 46 10.92 8.34 -0.73
C GLY A 46 11.74 8.14 -1.99
N THR A 47 11.58 7.00 -2.66
CA THR A 47 12.17 6.75 -3.98
C THR A 47 11.23 7.25 -5.07
N GLY A 48 11.62 8.32 -5.78
CA GLY A 48 10.77 8.95 -6.80
C GLY A 48 10.73 8.18 -8.13
N ALA A 49 11.87 7.59 -8.51
CA ALA A 49 11.99 6.80 -9.74
C ALA A 49 13.12 5.77 -9.64
N VAL A 50 12.96 4.64 -10.31
CA VAL A 50 13.95 3.54 -10.43
C VAL A 50 14.06 3.09 -11.89
N VAL A 51 15.19 3.34 -12.56
CA VAL A 51 15.33 3.12 -14.01
C VAL A 51 16.60 2.34 -14.37
N PRO A 52 16.48 1.18 -15.04
CA PRO A 52 17.59 0.55 -15.75
C PRO A 52 18.01 1.39 -16.96
N TRP A 53 19.27 1.82 -17.01
CA TRP A 53 19.83 2.58 -18.12
C TRP A 53 21.35 2.47 -18.17
N ALA A 54 21.91 2.28 -19.38
CA ALA A 54 23.36 2.23 -19.61
C ALA A 54 24.14 1.26 -18.68
N ASP A 55 23.62 0.03 -18.57
CA ASP A 55 24.14 -1.07 -17.71
C ASP A 55 24.20 -0.73 -16.22
N ARG A 56 23.34 0.19 -15.77
CA ARG A 56 23.18 0.59 -14.37
C ARG A 56 21.72 0.59 -13.98
N LEU A 57 21.49 0.53 -12.69
CA LEU A 57 20.21 0.88 -12.09
C LEU A 57 20.32 2.28 -11.49
N TRP A 58 19.50 3.20 -11.96
CA TRP A 58 19.43 4.56 -11.45
C TRP A 58 18.26 4.69 -10.47
N ALA A 59 18.49 5.36 -9.35
CA ALA A 59 17.45 5.69 -8.39
C ALA A 59 17.57 7.16 -7.98
N ILE A 60 16.45 7.82 -7.71
CA ILE A 60 16.40 9.19 -7.22
C ILE A 60 15.52 9.24 -5.97
N THR A 61 15.98 9.90 -4.92
CA THR A 61 15.15 10.17 -3.74
C THR A 61 14.48 11.54 -3.83
N TYR A 62 13.42 11.72 -3.06
CA TYR A 62 12.76 13.00 -2.90
C TYR A 62 12.51 13.35 -1.43
N ALA A 63 12.43 14.65 -1.18
CA ALA A 63 11.94 15.24 0.06
C ALA A 63 10.51 15.77 -0.10
N PRO A 64 9.76 15.95 1.00
CA PRO A 64 8.44 16.56 0.94
C PRO A 64 8.58 18.06 0.68
N HIS A 65 7.89 18.53 -0.36
CA HIS A 65 7.74 19.94 -0.73
C HIS A 65 9.05 20.75 -0.87
N ARG A 66 9.91 20.35 -1.82
CA ARG A 66 11.21 21.00 -2.12
C ARG A 66 11.34 21.42 -3.60
N PRO A 67 10.74 22.56 -4.00
CA PRO A 67 10.76 23.02 -5.39
C PRO A 67 12.12 23.60 -5.86
N TYR A 68 13.05 23.91 -4.97
CA TYR A 68 14.33 24.55 -5.29
C TYR A 68 15.57 23.70 -4.94
N GLY A 69 15.38 22.37 -4.83
CA GLY A 69 16.42 21.45 -4.40
C GLY A 69 16.38 21.10 -2.91
N SER A 70 17.15 20.09 -2.52
CA SER A 70 17.19 19.52 -1.17
C SER A 70 18.48 18.72 -0.95
N SER A 71 18.59 18.00 0.17
CA SER A 71 19.71 17.08 0.39
C SER A 71 19.59 15.74 -0.34
N ASP A 72 18.46 15.46 -1.01
CA ASP A 72 18.22 14.25 -1.80
C ASP A 72 19.24 14.05 -2.92
N LYS A 73 19.37 12.79 -3.35
CA LYS A 73 20.44 12.36 -4.24
C LYS A 73 19.95 11.57 -5.43
N LEU A 74 20.75 11.65 -6.49
CA LEU A 74 20.76 10.72 -7.60
C LEU A 74 21.79 9.62 -7.29
N TYR A 75 21.36 8.37 -7.43
CA TYR A 75 22.16 7.18 -7.18
C TYR A 75 22.34 6.41 -8.49
N GLU A 76 23.57 6.00 -8.76
CA GLU A 76 23.93 5.04 -9.80
C GLU A 76 24.33 3.73 -9.11
N ILE A 77 23.67 2.62 -9.44
CA ILE A 77 23.92 1.31 -8.84
C ILE A 77 24.48 0.38 -9.91
N THR A 78 25.61 -0.24 -9.59
CA THR A 78 26.30 -1.18 -10.48
C THR A 78 25.70 -2.59 -10.40
N PRO A 79 25.96 -3.48 -11.39
CA PRO A 79 25.49 -4.87 -11.35
C PRO A 79 25.92 -5.66 -10.11
N ASP A 80 27.08 -5.34 -9.52
CA ASP A 80 27.59 -5.90 -8.27
C ASP A 80 27.05 -5.17 -7.01
N LEU A 81 25.97 -4.39 -7.16
CA LEU A 81 25.24 -3.71 -6.10
C LEU A 81 26.09 -2.72 -5.29
N LYS A 82 27.04 -2.05 -5.94
CA LYS A 82 27.72 -0.89 -5.37
C LYS A 82 26.91 0.37 -5.68
N GLN A 83 26.63 1.14 -4.64
CA GLN A 83 25.94 2.42 -4.76
C GLN A 83 26.95 3.55 -4.96
N ILE A 84 26.78 4.32 -6.04
CA ILE A 84 27.54 5.53 -6.34
C ILE A 84 26.59 6.72 -6.16
N VAL A 85 26.88 7.57 -5.18
CA VAL A 85 26.14 8.83 -4.98
C VAL A 85 26.68 9.86 -5.96
N ARG A 86 25.85 10.34 -6.89
CA ARG A 86 26.26 11.28 -7.92
C ARG A 86 26.49 12.68 -7.33
N SER A 87 27.67 13.24 -7.59
CA SER A 87 28.07 14.58 -7.13
C SER A 87 27.22 15.71 -7.71
N GLU A 88 26.56 15.44 -8.84
CA GLU A 88 25.68 16.33 -9.58
C GLU A 88 24.35 16.58 -8.86
N SER A 89 24.08 15.84 -7.78
CA SER A 89 22.81 15.87 -7.05
C SER A 89 22.45 17.28 -6.53
N VAL A 90 21.30 17.79 -6.96
CA VAL A 90 20.67 19.05 -6.50
C VAL A 90 19.42 18.83 -5.64
N GLY A 91 18.98 17.57 -5.49
CA GLY A 91 17.79 17.20 -4.73
C GLY A 91 16.48 17.76 -5.29
N GLY A 92 15.47 17.88 -4.43
CA GLY A 92 14.14 18.41 -4.72
C GLY A 92 13.01 17.44 -4.35
N THR A 93 11.86 17.61 -5.01
CA THR A 93 10.77 16.61 -4.99
C THR A 93 10.52 15.99 -6.37
N PRO A 94 11.49 15.26 -6.96
CA PRO A 94 11.31 14.60 -8.25
C PRO A 94 10.65 13.22 -8.13
N ALA A 95 9.75 12.92 -9.06
CA ALA A 95 9.17 11.57 -9.24
C ALA A 95 8.98 11.19 -10.71
N ASP A 96 9.54 11.99 -11.60
CA ASP A 96 9.45 11.84 -13.05
C ASP A 96 10.61 11.01 -13.61
N ARG A 97 10.31 10.30 -14.70
CA ARG A 97 11.30 9.57 -15.49
C ARG A 97 10.85 9.37 -16.93
N MET A 98 11.78 9.40 -17.87
CA MET A 98 11.55 9.04 -19.28
C MET A 98 12.87 8.63 -19.93
N ILE A 99 12.82 7.66 -20.86
CA ILE A 99 13.94 7.41 -21.76
C ILE A 99 13.59 8.02 -23.12
N HIS A 100 14.31 9.08 -23.49
CA HIS A 100 14.13 9.79 -24.74
C HIS A 100 14.98 9.15 -25.84
N ARG A 101 14.32 8.45 -26.77
CA ARG A 101 14.99 7.63 -27.81
C ARG A 101 15.81 8.48 -28.76
N GLU A 102 15.28 9.63 -29.14
CA GLU A 102 15.81 10.49 -30.20
C GLU A 102 17.12 11.16 -29.80
N THR A 103 17.33 11.40 -28.50
CA THR A 103 18.59 11.94 -27.97
C THR A 103 19.42 10.90 -27.22
N ASN A 104 18.96 9.64 -27.14
CA ASN A 104 19.59 8.55 -26.41
C ASN A 104 19.92 8.93 -24.95
N GLN A 105 18.92 9.44 -24.23
CA GLN A 105 19.09 9.98 -22.87
C GLN A 105 18.01 9.49 -21.92
N LEU A 106 18.42 9.19 -20.69
CA LEU A 106 17.54 9.06 -19.54
C LEU A 106 17.29 10.45 -18.93
N LEU A 107 16.02 10.77 -18.77
CA LEU A 107 15.49 11.88 -17.99
C LEU A 107 15.00 11.32 -16.66
N ILE A 108 15.53 11.82 -15.55
CA ILE A 108 15.11 11.42 -14.20
C ILE A 108 15.21 12.63 -13.28
N GLY A 109 14.07 13.20 -12.88
CA GLY A 109 14.07 14.49 -12.20
C GLY A 109 14.76 15.58 -13.03
N PRO A 110 15.60 16.43 -12.41
CA PRO A 110 16.32 17.49 -13.12
C PRO A 110 17.53 16.99 -13.92
N TYR A 111 17.77 15.68 -13.98
CA TYR A 111 18.97 15.09 -14.57
C TYR A 111 18.72 14.55 -15.98
N VAL A 112 19.64 14.87 -16.89
CA VAL A 112 19.70 14.35 -18.26
C VAL A 112 20.98 13.53 -18.41
N ILE A 113 20.84 12.22 -18.59
CA ILE A 113 21.92 11.24 -18.51
C ILE A 113 22.07 10.55 -19.87
N ASP A 114 23.24 10.65 -20.49
CA ASP A 114 23.50 10.00 -21.80
C ASP A 114 23.83 8.50 -21.69
N GLY A 115 24.07 7.85 -22.82
CA GLY A 115 24.42 6.42 -22.90
C GLY A 115 25.79 6.09 -22.28
N GLU A 116 26.67 7.09 -22.15
CA GLU A 116 27.98 7.00 -21.52
C GLU A 116 27.93 7.29 -20.01
N ARG A 117 26.74 7.61 -19.47
CA ARG A 117 26.46 7.94 -18.07
C ARG A 117 26.98 9.31 -17.63
N ASN A 118 27.22 10.23 -18.56
CA ASN A 118 27.47 11.63 -18.20
C ASN A 118 26.16 12.28 -17.76
N VAL A 119 26.19 12.95 -16.61
CA VAL A 119 25.01 13.58 -16.02
C VAL A 119 25.09 15.09 -16.26
N ARG A 120 24.06 15.64 -16.92
CA ARG A 120 23.82 17.09 -16.96
C ARG A 120 22.61 17.43 -16.11
N VAL A 121 22.62 18.64 -15.54
CA VAL A 121 21.61 19.07 -14.55
C VAL A 121 20.90 20.31 -15.06
N ILE A 122 19.58 20.26 -15.14
CA ILE A 122 18.72 21.44 -15.26
C ILE A 122 18.65 22.05 -13.86
N LYS A 123 19.18 23.26 -13.69
CA LYS A 123 19.26 23.85 -12.35
C LYS A 123 17.85 24.11 -11.81
N PRO A 124 17.57 23.86 -10.51
CA PRO A 124 16.28 24.22 -9.91
C PRO A 124 15.92 25.70 -10.05
N SER A 125 16.92 26.58 -10.21
CA SER A 125 16.67 28.01 -10.50
C SER A 125 16.17 28.30 -11.92
N GLN A 126 16.32 27.36 -12.86
CA GLN A 126 15.88 27.48 -14.26
C GLN A 126 14.56 26.74 -14.50
N MET A 127 14.29 25.68 -13.74
CA MET A 127 13.05 24.90 -13.77
C MET A 127 12.61 24.62 -12.33
N PRO A 128 12.12 25.64 -11.60
CA PRO A 128 11.67 25.47 -10.24
C PRO A 128 10.38 24.66 -10.18
N GLY A 129 10.22 23.88 -9.11
CA GLY A 129 9.00 23.12 -8.87
C GLY A 129 9.28 21.69 -8.43
N ARG A 130 8.22 21.01 -8.01
CA ARG A 130 8.26 19.60 -7.63
C ARG A 130 8.02 18.78 -8.89
N LEU A 131 9.10 18.38 -9.58
CA LEU A 131 9.03 17.71 -10.87
C LEU A 131 8.31 16.36 -10.74
N THR A 132 7.12 16.25 -11.34
CA THR A 132 6.23 15.11 -11.07
C THR A 132 6.16 14.13 -12.22
N ALA A 133 6.21 14.61 -13.46
CA ALA A 133 6.24 13.78 -14.65
C ALA A 133 6.87 14.49 -15.85
N VAL A 134 7.35 13.70 -16.82
CA VAL A 134 7.94 14.14 -18.08
C VAL A 134 7.28 13.39 -19.24
N ALA A 135 7.02 14.09 -20.35
CA ALA A 135 6.31 13.53 -21.51
C ALA A 135 6.93 13.96 -22.83
N ARG A 136 6.69 13.17 -23.89
CA ARG A 136 7.10 13.52 -25.27
C ARG A 136 6.45 14.84 -25.69
N HIS A 137 7.21 15.67 -26.37
CA HIS A 137 6.73 16.96 -26.87
C HIS A 137 5.79 16.80 -28.07
N LEU A 138 4.73 17.61 -28.15
CA LEU A 138 3.70 17.50 -29.20
C LEU A 138 4.17 18.07 -30.55
N VAL A 139 4.97 19.14 -30.53
CA VAL A 139 5.44 19.85 -31.74
C VAL A 139 6.86 19.44 -32.19
N ASP A 140 7.84 19.48 -31.27
CA ASP A 140 9.23 19.07 -31.52
C ASP A 140 9.65 17.83 -30.69
N PRO A 141 9.13 16.63 -31.01
CA PRO A 141 9.47 15.40 -30.29
C PRO A 141 10.90 14.90 -30.54
N ALA A 142 11.65 15.49 -31.47
CA ALA A 142 13.00 15.02 -31.82
C ALA A 142 14.05 15.53 -30.83
N THR A 143 13.83 16.71 -30.25
CA THR A 143 14.80 17.36 -29.37
C THR A 143 14.23 17.88 -28.07
N SER A 144 12.91 17.96 -27.95
CA SER A 144 12.26 18.60 -26.80
C SER A 144 11.33 17.65 -26.06
N VAL A 145 11.11 17.94 -24.77
CA VAL A 145 10.16 17.25 -23.89
C VAL A 145 9.38 18.24 -23.05
N TYR A 146 8.27 17.79 -22.48
CA TYR A 146 7.52 18.53 -21.47
C TYR A 146 7.81 18.02 -20.07
N TYR A 147 8.08 18.91 -19.12
CA TYR A 147 8.12 18.62 -17.69
C TYR A 147 6.93 19.26 -17.00
N ALA A 148 6.21 18.49 -16.18
CA ALA A 148 5.16 19.01 -15.31
C ALA A 148 5.57 19.00 -13.84
N THR A 149 5.00 19.91 -13.06
CA THR A 149 5.23 20.00 -11.62
C THR A 149 3.98 19.65 -10.82
N MET A 150 4.15 19.42 -9.52
CA MET A 150 3.02 19.15 -8.62
C MET A 150 2.08 20.35 -8.42
N GLU A 151 2.52 21.55 -8.81
CA GLU A 151 1.79 22.83 -8.73
C GLU A 151 1.34 23.30 -10.12
N GLU A 152 0.93 22.34 -10.95
CA GLU A 152 0.33 22.54 -12.28
C GLU A 152 1.24 23.22 -13.32
N GLY A 153 2.51 23.47 -12.99
CA GLY A 153 3.49 24.06 -13.89
C GLY A 153 3.80 23.14 -15.06
N LEU A 154 4.03 23.73 -16.23
CA LEU A 154 4.39 23.03 -17.46
C LEU A 154 5.56 23.73 -18.13
N TYR A 155 6.65 23.02 -18.34
CA TYR A 155 7.85 23.50 -19.01
C TYR A 155 8.11 22.72 -20.31
N SER A 156 8.58 23.42 -21.34
CA SER A 156 9.23 22.82 -22.51
C SER A 156 10.74 22.89 -22.34
N VAL A 157 11.44 21.78 -22.57
CA VAL A 157 12.90 21.70 -22.40
C VAL A 157 13.54 21.13 -23.66
N ASP A 158 14.50 21.87 -24.23
CA ASP A 158 15.39 21.35 -25.29
C ASP A 158 16.50 20.50 -24.65
N LEU A 159 16.56 19.23 -25.01
CA LEU A 159 17.47 18.27 -24.38
C LEU A 159 18.93 18.43 -24.83
N LYS A 160 19.22 19.16 -25.90
CA LYS A 160 20.59 19.42 -26.34
C LYS A 160 21.22 20.57 -25.56
N THR A 161 20.47 21.64 -25.34
CA THR A 161 20.93 22.90 -24.75
C THR A 161 20.54 23.06 -23.28
N LEU A 162 19.51 22.32 -22.81
CA LEU A 162 18.84 22.50 -21.52
C LEU A 162 18.15 23.87 -21.37
N ASN A 163 17.79 24.50 -22.49
CA ASN A 163 16.97 25.71 -22.46
C ASN A 163 15.55 25.35 -22.02
N VAL A 164 15.04 26.09 -21.03
CA VAL A 164 13.73 25.88 -20.40
C VAL A 164 12.79 27.02 -20.80
N THR A 165 11.59 26.68 -21.26
CA THR A 165 10.49 27.62 -21.50
C THR A 165 9.31 27.24 -20.63
N GLU A 166 8.89 28.12 -19.74
CA GLU A 166 7.68 27.92 -18.94
C GLU A 166 6.43 28.26 -19.77
N LEU A 167 5.54 27.28 -19.93
CA LEU A 167 4.30 27.37 -20.70
C LEU A 167 3.09 27.61 -19.80
N ILE A 168 3.02 26.87 -18.69
CA ILE A 168 2.06 27.09 -17.59
C ILE A 168 2.90 27.35 -16.35
N LYS A 169 2.53 28.41 -15.63
CA LYS A 169 3.26 28.89 -14.48
C LYS A 169 3.19 27.89 -13.34
N ASP A 170 4.35 27.56 -12.76
CA ASP A 170 4.39 26.83 -11.49
C ASP A 170 3.95 27.74 -10.34
N THR A 171 2.89 27.35 -9.64
CA THR A 171 2.23 28.18 -8.63
C THR A 171 2.76 28.00 -7.19
N ASN A 172 3.93 27.38 -7.00
CA ASN A 172 4.56 27.28 -5.69
C ASN A 172 4.67 28.66 -5.01
N ARG A 173 4.32 28.74 -3.73
CA ARG A 173 4.14 30.01 -2.98
C ARG A 173 5.41 30.86 -2.90
N ASP A 174 6.57 30.23 -3.01
CA ASP A 174 7.88 30.87 -3.00
C ASP A 174 8.31 31.37 -4.38
N ASN A 175 7.56 31.05 -5.44
CA ASN A 175 7.80 31.46 -6.83
C ASN A 175 7.20 32.85 -7.14
N LYS A 176 7.04 33.71 -6.12
CA LYS A 176 6.47 35.06 -6.25
C LYS A 176 7.38 35.96 -7.10
N GLY A 177 7.15 35.93 -8.41
CA GLY A 177 7.71 36.89 -9.37
C GLY A 177 8.54 36.29 -10.49
N LEU A 178 8.70 34.97 -10.56
CA LEU A 178 9.34 34.29 -11.69
C LEU A 178 8.24 33.68 -12.58
N GLY A 179 8.49 33.68 -13.89
CA GLY A 179 7.64 33.01 -14.86
C GLY A 179 6.71 33.88 -15.71
N THR A 180 6.58 33.52 -16.98
CA THR A 180 5.74 34.16 -18.02
C THR A 180 4.63 33.26 -18.53
N GLY A 181 4.49 32.05 -17.98
CA GLY A 181 3.48 31.09 -18.40
C GLY A 181 2.05 31.47 -17.98
N VAL A 182 1.06 30.76 -18.52
CA VAL A 182 -0.36 30.89 -18.14
C VAL A 182 -0.55 30.47 -16.67
N VAL A 183 -1.33 31.21 -15.89
CA VAL A 183 -1.67 30.81 -14.52
C VAL A 183 -2.81 29.79 -14.57
N SER A 184 -2.56 28.59 -14.02
CA SER A 184 -3.57 27.53 -13.96
C SER A 184 -4.73 27.89 -13.02
N ASP A 185 -5.95 27.54 -13.44
CA ASP A 185 -7.17 27.55 -12.62
C ASP A 185 -7.70 26.12 -12.39
N LEU A 186 -6.88 25.10 -12.71
CA LEU A 186 -7.22 23.71 -12.50
C LEU A 186 -7.45 23.47 -10.99
N PRO A 187 -8.59 22.87 -10.59
CA PRO A 187 -8.84 22.58 -9.19
C PRO A 187 -7.97 21.43 -8.67
N GLY A 188 -7.88 21.34 -7.34
CA GLY A 188 -7.02 20.40 -6.65
C GLY A 188 -5.57 20.88 -6.57
N TYR A 189 -4.69 20.01 -6.07
CA TYR A 189 -3.25 20.24 -6.02
C TYR A 189 -2.51 18.90 -6.05
N HIS A 190 -1.18 18.94 -6.05
CA HIS A 190 -0.32 17.75 -5.96
C HIS A 190 -0.37 16.89 -7.22
N GLY A 191 0.16 17.44 -8.31
CA GLY A 191 0.36 16.74 -9.58
C GLY A 191 1.16 15.45 -9.44
N LYS A 192 0.83 14.44 -10.23
CA LYS A 192 1.38 13.08 -10.12
C LYS A 192 1.74 12.41 -11.44
N GLY A 193 1.03 12.73 -12.52
CA GLY A 193 1.17 12.07 -13.82
C GLY A 193 1.08 13.04 -14.99
N LEU A 194 1.83 12.76 -16.04
CA LEU A 194 1.84 13.48 -17.30
C LEU A 194 2.14 12.51 -18.44
N TYR A 195 1.36 12.55 -19.52
CA TYR A 195 1.65 11.79 -20.72
C TYR A 195 1.09 12.45 -21.96
N SER A 196 1.69 12.22 -23.13
CA SER A 196 1.21 12.75 -24.40
C SER A 196 0.73 11.65 -25.34
N GLY A 197 -0.31 11.98 -26.09
CA GLY A 197 -0.94 11.10 -27.08
C GLY A 197 -2.21 11.75 -27.63
N GLN A 198 -2.59 11.35 -28.84
CA GLN A 198 -3.78 11.79 -29.56
C GLN A 198 -3.91 13.33 -29.60
N GLU A 199 -2.78 14.00 -29.89
CA GLU A 199 -2.63 15.47 -29.98
C GLU A 199 -2.94 16.22 -28.67
N ARG A 200 -2.74 15.55 -27.54
CA ARG A 200 -2.99 16.09 -26.19
C ARG A 200 -1.84 15.75 -25.27
N LEU A 201 -1.66 16.63 -24.29
CA LEU A 201 -0.89 16.37 -23.09
C LEU A 201 -1.90 16.21 -21.95
N VAL A 202 -1.86 15.08 -21.23
CA VAL A 202 -2.80 14.76 -20.17
C VAL A 202 -2.07 14.82 -18.83
N TYR A 203 -2.61 15.57 -17.88
CA TYR A 203 -2.06 15.82 -16.54
C TYR A 203 -3.04 15.32 -15.47
N ALA A 204 -2.49 14.80 -14.37
CA ALA A 204 -3.24 14.31 -13.22
C ALA A 204 -2.71 14.92 -11.92
N ASN A 205 -3.62 15.38 -11.05
CA ASN A 205 -3.33 15.70 -9.66
C ASN A 205 -4.29 14.95 -8.70
N ASN A 206 -3.91 14.80 -7.43
CA ASN A 206 -4.61 13.92 -6.49
C ASN A 206 -4.99 14.54 -5.14
N GLY A 207 -4.76 15.83 -4.94
CA GLY A 207 -4.98 16.51 -3.67
C GLY A 207 -6.05 17.60 -3.71
N GLU A 208 -6.48 18.02 -2.53
CA GLU A 208 -7.31 19.22 -2.32
C GLU A 208 -6.86 19.98 -1.07
N TYR A 209 -6.90 21.31 -1.14
CA TYR A 209 -6.56 22.17 -0.01
C TYR A 209 -7.70 22.23 1.01
N GLY A 210 -7.34 22.48 2.28
CA GLY A 210 -8.28 22.84 3.33
C GLY A 210 -8.66 21.68 4.26
N HIS A 211 -9.24 22.06 5.40
CA HIS A 211 -9.43 21.15 6.53
C HIS A 211 -10.33 19.94 6.24
N ALA A 212 -11.30 20.07 5.32
CA ALA A 212 -12.15 18.96 4.92
C ALA A 212 -11.32 17.82 4.29
N ALA A 213 -10.32 18.14 3.45
CA ALA A 213 -9.47 17.15 2.81
C ALA A 213 -8.54 16.42 3.79
N GLU A 214 -8.28 17.01 4.97
CA GLU A 214 -7.48 16.44 6.05
C GLU A 214 -8.27 15.54 6.99
N THR A 215 -9.60 15.48 6.87
CA THR A 215 -10.47 14.78 7.85
C THR A 215 -11.54 13.90 7.21
N ASP A 216 -12.02 14.24 6.01
CA ASP A 216 -13.09 13.53 5.32
C ASP A 216 -12.59 13.00 3.96
N PRO A 217 -12.39 11.68 3.82
CA PRO A 217 -11.95 11.06 2.55
C PRO A 217 -13.00 11.13 1.43
N THR A 218 -14.24 11.59 1.72
CA THR A 218 -15.28 11.81 0.72
C THR A 218 -15.23 13.20 0.07
N THR A 219 -14.37 14.09 0.57
CA THR A 219 -14.15 15.42 0.00
C THR A 219 -13.72 15.31 -1.47
N PRO A 220 -14.40 15.99 -2.41
CA PRO A 220 -13.97 16.01 -3.80
C PRO A 220 -12.51 16.48 -3.90
N SER A 221 -11.63 15.65 -4.46
CA SER A 221 -10.18 15.93 -4.51
C SER A 221 -9.55 15.53 -5.85
N GLY A 222 -8.51 16.25 -6.28
CA GLY A 222 -7.79 16.06 -7.53
C GLY A 222 -8.55 16.31 -8.84
N ALA A 223 -7.85 16.19 -9.96
CA ALA A 223 -8.34 16.41 -11.30
C ALA A 223 -7.52 15.62 -12.33
N LEU A 224 -8.20 15.17 -13.38
CA LEU A 224 -7.61 14.78 -14.65
C LEU A 224 -7.88 15.90 -15.65
N ALA A 225 -6.85 16.34 -16.38
CA ALA A 225 -6.93 17.47 -17.29
C ALA A 225 -6.13 17.23 -18.57
N GLU A 226 -6.43 18.01 -19.61
CA GLU A 226 -5.69 18.01 -20.88
C GLU A 226 -5.25 19.40 -21.30
N TRP A 227 -4.19 19.45 -22.09
CA TRP A 227 -3.63 20.65 -22.71
C TRP A 227 -3.18 20.32 -24.13
N ARG A 228 -3.17 21.31 -25.03
CA ARG A 228 -2.89 21.07 -26.47
C ARG A 228 -1.79 21.94 -27.05
N LYS A 229 -1.72 23.23 -26.69
CA LYS A 229 -0.75 24.15 -27.30
C LYS A 229 -0.39 25.34 -26.41
N PRO A 230 0.79 25.97 -26.64
CA PRO A 230 1.21 27.16 -25.90
C PRO A 230 0.15 28.28 -25.91
N GLY A 231 0.03 28.97 -24.77
CA GLY A 231 -0.95 30.02 -24.55
C GLY A 231 -2.32 29.55 -24.04
N GLU A 232 -2.57 28.24 -23.98
CA GLU A 232 -3.77 27.65 -23.37
C GLU A 232 -3.54 27.21 -21.92
N ASN A 233 -4.65 27.10 -21.17
CA ASN A 233 -4.67 26.52 -19.83
C ASN A 233 -5.03 25.03 -19.85
N TRP A 234 -4.89 24.35 -18.72
CA TRP A 234 -5.44 23.00 -18.51
C TRP A 234 -6.96 23.00 -18.64
N THR A 235 -7.51 22.04 -19.39
CA THR A 235 -8.96 21.80 -19.51
C THR A 235 -9.32 20.56 -18.70
N MET A 236 -10.20 20.71 -17.71
CA MET A 236 -10.60 19.60 -16.85
C MET A 236 -11.41 18.53 -17.61
N ILE A 237 -10.98 17.28 -17.50
CA ILE A 237 -11.69 16.09 -17.99
C ILE A 237 -12.59 15.53 -16.89
N ARG A 238 -12.05 15.40 -15.67
CA ARG A 238 -12.76 14.79 -14.54
C ARG A 238 -12.23 15.31 -13.21
N ARG A 239 -13.15 15.53 -12.26
CA ARG A 239 -12.85 16.00 -10.89
C ARG A 239 -12.80 14.82 -9.91
N ASN A 240 -11.65 14.14 -9.86
CA ASN A 240 -11.35 13.02 -8.96
C ASN A 240 -9.83 12.91 -8.77
N GLN A 241 -9.37 12.12 -7.79
CA GLN A 241 -7.94 11.95 -7.51
C GLN A 241 -7.33 11.05 -8.58
N PHE A 242 -6.25 11.46 -9.22
CA PHE A 242 -5.50 10.65 -10.19
C PHE A 242 -3.99 10.72 -9.94
N THR A 243 -3.30 9.59 -10.05
CA THR A 243 -1.86 9.47 -9.74
C THR A 243 -0.99 9.03 -10.90
N GLU A 244 -1.57 8.42 -11.94
CA GLU A 244 -0.82 7.92 -13.09
C GLU A 244 -1.52 8.35 -14.37
N VAL A 245 -0.70 8.70 -15.37
CA VAL A 245 -1.11 8.86 -16.76
C VAL A 245 -0.03 8.21 -17.61
N THR A 246 -0.38 7.20 -18.38
CA THR A 246 0.59 6.50 -19.24
C THR A 246 -0.09 5.87 -20.44
N GLY A 247 0.66 5.14 -21.25
CA GLY A 247 0.14 4.38 -22.38
C GLY A 247 1.02 3.16 -22.67
N PRO A 248 0.73 2.40 -23.74
CA PRO A 248 1.50 1.21 -24.11
C PRO A 248 3.00 1.45 -24.28
N GLY A 249 3.41 2.68 -24.60
CA GLY A 249 4.83 3.05 -24.73
C GLY A 249 5.59 3.19 -23.41
N GLY A 250 4.90 3.24 -22.27
CA GLY A 250 5.49 3.35 -20.94
C GLY A 250 6.50 4.49 -20.84
N ILE A 251 7.68 4.18 -20.27
CA ILE A 251 8.78 5.14 -20.03
C ILE A 251 9.34 5.82 -21.29
N TYR A 252 9.04 5.31 -22.48
CA TYR A 252 9.56 5.87 -23.73
C TYR A 252 8.58 6.80 -24.46
N GLY A 253 7.33 6.89 -23.97
CA GLY A 253 6.23 7.47 -24.73
C GLY A 253 5.66 6.52 -25.79
N ASN A 254 4.40 6.76 -26.18
CA ASN A 254 3.69 5.94 -27.18
C ASN A 254 4.44 5.87 -28.51
N SER A 255 4.42 4.70 -29.13
CA SER A 255 5.11 4.46 -30.41
C SER A 255 4.25 4.94 -31.59
N ASN A 256 2.93 4.87 -31.46
CA ASN A 256 1.97 5.47 -32.39
C ASN A 256 1.16 6.54 -31.65
N PRO A 257 1.74 7.73 -31.38
CA PRO A 257 1.09 8.73 -30.54
C PRO A 257 -0.27 9.19 -31.06
N GLU A 258 -0.57 9.07 -32.35
CA GLU A 258 -1.88 9.43 -32.93
C GLU A 258 -3.01 8.45 -32.58
N THR A 259 -2.68 7.18 -32.29
CA THR A 259 -3.69 6.10 -32.19
C THR A 259 -3.59 5.27 -30.92
N ASP A 260 -2.41 5.18 -30.30
CA ASP A 260 -2.23 4.41 -29.07
C ASP A 260 -3.11 5.02 -27.95
N PRO A 261 -3.74 4.18 -27.12
CA PRO A 261 -4.57 4.67 -26.02
C PRO A 261 -3.73 5.35 -24.94
N LEU A 262 -4.39 6.21 -24.16
CA LEU A 262 -3.88 6.67 -22.87
C LEU A 262 -4.71 6.07 -21.75
N TRP A 263 -4.05 5.76 -20.63
CA TRP A 263 -4.66 5.26 -19.42
C TRP A 263 -4.33 6.21 -18.28
N ALA A 264 -5.33 6.56 -17.47
CA ALA A 264 -5.12 7.25 -16.21
C ALA A 264 -5.80 6.48 -15.08
N VAL A 265 -5.09 6.30 -13.97
CA VAL A 265 -5.59 5.57 -12.80
C VAL A 265 -5.70 6.51 -11.62
N GLY A 266 -6.84 6.42 -10.95
CA GLY A 266 -7.25 7.29 -9.87
C GLY A 266 -8.25 6.62 -8.95
N TRP A 267 -8.93 7.40 -8.13
CA TRP A 267 -9.95 6.91 -7.21
C TRP A 267 -10.92 8.00 -6.77
N ASP A 268 -12.00 7.54 -6.18
CA ASP A 268 -12.83 8.31 -5.25
C ASP A 268 -13.06 7.47 -3.98
N PHE A 269 -13.88 7.95 -3.06
CA PHE A 269 -14.23 7.24 -1.84
C PHE A 269 -14.94 5.89 -2.09
N ARG A 270 -15.47 5.64 -3.29
CA ARG A 270 -16.19 4.40 -3.64
C ARG A 270 -15.25 3.32 -4.16
N SER A 271 -14.38 3.65 -5.10
CA SER A 271 -13.57 2.67 -5.83
C SER A 271 -12.39 3.33 -6.55
N LEU A 272 -11.51 2.49 -7.10
CA LEU A 272 -10.54 2.93 -8.09
C LEU A 272 -11.26 3.31 -9.39
N ILE A 273 -10.67 4.23 -10.13
CA ILE A 273 -11.15 4.73 -11.42
C ILE A 273 -10.03 4.51 -12.44
N LEU A 274 -10.35 3.83 -13.53
CA LEU A 274 -9.51 3.74 -14.73
C LEU A 274 -10.17 4.55 -15.84
N MET A 275 -9.51 5.61 -16.27
CA MET A 275 -9.88 6.42 -17.42
C MET A 275 -9.07 5.98 -18.64
N VAL A 276 -9.72 5.79 -19.78
CA VAL A 276 -9.06 5.41 -21.04
C VAL A 276 -9.43 6.37 -22.15
N LEU A 277 -8.43 7.00 -22.76
CA LEU A 277 -8.59 7.77 -23.99
C LEU A 277 -8.33 6.85 -25.18
N ASP A 278 -9.36 6.53 -25.94
CA ASP A 278 -9.27 5.76 -27.18
C ASP A 278 -9.95 6.55 -28.30
N LYS A 279 -9.26 6.73 -29.43
CA LYS A 279 -9.78 7.43 -30.63
C LYS A 279 -10.45 8.78 -30.30
N GLY A 280 -9.82 9.55 -29.43
CA GLY A 280 -10.28 10.88 -29.01
C GLY A 280 -11.42 10.90 -28.00
N THR A 281 -11.88 9.74 -27.51
CA THR A 281 -13.00 9.61 -26.56
C THR A 281 -12.55 9.04 -25.22
N TRP A 282 -13.00 9.63 -24.12
CA TRP A 282 -12.74 9.15 -22.77
C TRP A 282 -13.77 8.10 -22.33
N HIS A 283 -13.28 7.00 -21.76
CA HIS A 283 -14.06 5.90 -21.20
C HIS A 283 -13.68 5.71 -19.72
N SER A 284 -14.65 5.35 -18.88
CA SER A 284 -14.48 5.19 -17.43
C SER A 284 -14.77 3.74 -17.03
N TYR A 285 -13.93 3.19 -16.16
CA TYR A 285 -14.08 1.88 -15.55
C TYR A 285 -13.78 1.99 -14.04
N ARG A 286 -14.33 1.08 -13.24
CA ARG A 286 -14.09 1.01 -11.80
C ARG A 286 -13.48 -0.32 -11.38
N LEU A 287 -12.56 -0.27 -10.43
CA LEU A 287 -11.90 -1.44 -9.87
C LEU A 287 -12.00 -1.42 -8.33
N PRO A 288 -11.99 -2.58 -7.67
CA PRO A 288 -11.97 -2.63 -6.21
C PRO A 288 -10.65 -2.10 -5.64
N LYS A 289 -10.74 -1.47 -4.46
CA LYS A 289 -9.60 -1.11 -3.62
C LYS A 289 -9.19 -2.32 -2.77
N ALA A 290 -7.90 -2.62 -2.75
CA ALA A 290 -7.34 -3.67 -1.90
C ALA A 290 -7.18 -3.19 -0.45
N SER A 291 -6.67 -1.97 -0.25
CA SER A 291 -6.51 -1.28 1.03
C SER A 291 -7.24 0.07 1.02
N HIS A 292 -7.56 0.58 2.21
CA HIS A 292 -8.11 1.92 2.41
C HIS A 292 -7.09 2.90 3.03
N SER A 293 -5.84 2.49 3.24
CA SER A 293 -4.79 3.36 3.81
C SER A 293 -4.48 4.60 2.96
N TYR A 294 -4.94 4.64 1.71
CA TYR A 294 -4.66 5.72 0.76
C TYR A 294 -5.86 6.63 0.48
N ASP A 295 -6.98 6.44 1.18
CA ASP A 295 -8.24 7.13 0.88
C ASP A 295 -8.26 8.63 1.22
N GLY A 296 -7.23 9.16 1.88
CA GLY A 296 -7.13 10.57 2.26
C GLY A 296 -7.27 11.53 1.07
N ALA A 297 -8.15 12.53 1.22
CA ALA A 297 -8.47 13.48 0.16
C ALA A 297 -7.40 14.56 -0.04
N HIS A 298 -6.52 14.82 0.92
CA HIS A 298 -5.46 15.82 0.76
C HIS A 298 -4.41 15.46 -0.32
N GLY A 299 -4.26 14.20 -0.75
CA GLY A 299 -3.30 13.80 -1.79
C GLY A 299 -1.84 13.50 -1.38
N TRP A 300 -1.36 13.82 -0.18
CA TRP A 300 0.01 13.46 0.25
C TRP A 300 0.21 12.01 0.75
N ASN A 301 -0.81 11.15 0.81
CA ASN A 301 -0.61 9.73 1.19
C ASN A 301 0.38 9.07 0.21
N THR A 302 1.59 8.75 0.65
CA THR A 302 2.82 8.63 -0.18
C THR A 302 2.92 7.43 -1.17
N GLU A 303 1.83 6.77 -1.54
CA GLU A 303 1.91 5.83 -2.67
C GLU A 303 1.97 6.59 -3.99
N TRP A 304 2.82 6.10 -4.91
CA TRP A 304 2.84 6.54 -6.30
C TRP A 304 2.46 5.35 -7.20
N PRO A 305 1.15 5.10 -7.35
CA PRO A 305 0.64 4.06 -8.23
C PRO A 305 1.19 4.18 -9.65
N ARG A 306 1.67 3.09 -10.24
CA ARG A 306 2.21 3.07 -11.61
C ARG A 306 1.63 1.95 -12.45
N ILE A 307 1.64 2.13 -13.77
CA ILE A 307 1.54 1.03 -14.76
C ILE A 307 2.86 0.96 -15.52
N ARG A 308 3.59 -0.16 -15.44
CA ARG A 308 4.91 -0.31 -16.09
C ARG A 308 5.15 -1.70 -16.65
N GLU A 309 6.03 -1.75 -17.64
CA GLU A 309 6.57 -2.99 -18.19
C GLU A 309 7.53 -3.66 -17.19
N ILE A 310 7.37 -4.97 -17.02
CA ILE A 310 8.20 -5.79 -16.11
C ILE A 310 8.77 -7.04 -16.79
N GLY A 311 8.74 -7.10 -18.13
CA GLY A 311 9.25 -8.20 -18.93
C GLY A 311 8.30 -9.40 -19.03
N GLU A 312 7.02 -9.19 -18.74
CA GLU A 312 5.97 -10.21 -18.84
C GLU A 312 5.03 -9.93 -20.04
N GLY A 313 4.09 -10.83 -20.32
CA GLY A 313 3.05 -10.61 -21.33
C GLY A 313 2.10 -9.46 -20.99
N SER A 314 1.90 -9.20 -19.69
CA SER A 314 1.16 -8.07 -19.13
C SER A 314 2.09 -7.02 -18.52
N LEU A 315 1.60 -5.79 -18.41
CA LEU A 315 2.20 -4.78 -17.54
C LEU A 315 1.85 -5.09 -16.08
N LEU A 316 2.64 -4.55 -15.16
CA LEU A 316 2.29 -4.50 -13.74
C LEU A 316 1.66 -3.15 -13.44
N MET A 317 0.48 -3.18 -12.81
CA MET A 317 -0.14 -2.01 -12.20
C MET A 317 -0.10 -2.15 -10.67
N THR A 318 0.25 -1.06 -9.98
CA THR A 318 0.09 -0.92 -8.53
C THR A 318 -0.96 0.14 -8.24
N MET A 319 -1.84 -0.10 -7.27
CA MET A 319 -2.79 0.90 -6.76
C MET A 319 -3.43 0.41 -5.47
N HIS A 320 -3.48 1.26 -4.44
CA HIS A 320 -4.13 1.00 -3.15
C HIS A 320 -3.66 -0.31 -2.48
N GLY A 321 -2.34 -0.56 -2.46
CA GLY A 321 -1.78 -1.75 -1.81
C GLY A 321 -2.04 -3.08 -2.53
N GLY A 322 -2.37 -3.04 -3.84
CA GLY A 322 -2.58 -4.21 -4.67
C GLY A 322 -1.68 -4.23 -5.91
N PHE A 323 -1.15 -5.40 -6.26
CA PHE A 323 -0.50 -5.69 -7.54
C PHE A 323 -1.52 -6.27 -8.52
N TRP A 324 -1.48 -5.82 -9.78
CA TRP A 324 -2.41 -6.21 -10.82
C TRP A 324 -1.68 -6.52 -12.12
N LYS A 325 -2.15 -7.55 -12.83
CA LYS A 325 -1.85 -7.71 -14.25
C LYS A 325 -2.67 -6.69 -15.02
N PHE A 326 -2.01 -5.96 -15.92
CA PHE A 326 -2.64 -4.96 -16.77
C PHE A 326 -2.34 -5.27 -18.26
N PRO A 327 -3.36 -5.45 -19.12
CA PRO A 327 -3.16 -5.76 -20.54
C PRO A 327 -2.47 -4.63 -21.31
N LYS A 328 -1.45 -4.95 -22.11
CA LYS A 328 -0.72 -3.97 -22.94
C LYS A 328 -1.60 -3.31 -24.02
N ASN A 329 -2.61 -4.03 -24.49
CA ASN A 329 -3.54 -3.61 -25.54
C ASN A 329 -4.90 -3.17 -24.96
N PHE A 330 -4.94 -2.74 -23.70
CA PHE A 330 -6.20 -2.34 -23.07
C PHE A 330 -6.83 -1.15 -23.82
N ALA A 331 -8.01 -1.38 -24.38
CA ALA A 331 -8.85 -0.40 -25.03
C ALA A 331 -10.32 -0.80 -24.84
N PRO A 332 -11.31 0.08 -25.08
CA PRO A 332 -12.72 -0.27 -24.88
C PRO A 332 -13.20 -1.52 -25.65
N SER A 333 -12.64 -1.77 -26.84
CA SER A 333 -12.93 -2.98 -27.63
C SER A 333 -12.16 -4.23 -27.21
N THR A 334 -11.18 -4.10 -26.32
CA THR A 334 -10.26 -5.15 -25.84
C THR A 334 -9.90 -4.93 -24.37
N SER A 335 -10.92 -4.75 -23.53
CA SER A 335 -10.84 -4.34 -22.13
C SER A 335 -10.80 -5.50 -21.13
N ALA A 336 -10.76 -6.76 -21.59
CA ALA A 336 -10.57 -7.91 -20.72
C ALA A 336 -9.10 -8.08 -20.29
N GLY A 337 -8.88 -8.80 -19.18
CA GLY A 337 -7.54 -9.29 -18.79
C GLY A 337 -6.88 -8.53 -17.63
N ILE A 338 -7.51 -7.50 -17.06
CA ILE A 338 -7.09 -6.99 -15.76
C ILE A 338 -7.41 -8.04 -14.69
N SER A 339 -6.42 -8.43 -13.89
CA SER A 339 -6.61 -9.37 -12.79
C SER A 339 -5.69 -9.06 -11.61
N PRO A 340 -6.15 -9.22 -10.36
CA PRO A 340 -5.29 -9.06 -9.19
C PRO A 340 -4.20 -10.15 -9.13
N ARG A 341 -3.05 -9.83 -8.55
CA ARG A 341 -1.97 -10.78 -8.23
C ARG A 341 -1.90 -11.04 -6.72
N SER A 342 -1.54 -10.03 -5.94
CA SER A 342 -1.51 -10.09 -4.48
C SER A 342 -1.66 -8.69 -3.87
N ASN A 343 -1.90 -8.64 -2.56
CA ASN A 343 -1.81 -7.40 -1.78
C ASN A 343 -0.40 -7.24 -1.19
N TYR A 344 0.01 -6.00 -0.93
CA TYR A 344 1.28 -5.67 -0.28
C TYR A 344 1.13 -4.64 0.85
N LEU A 345 2.16 -4.54 1.69
CA LEU A 345 2.23 -3.62 2.83
C LEU A 345 3.26 -2.50 2.64
N LYS A 346 4.31 -2.70 1.84
CA LYS A 346 5.24 -1.63 1.46
C LYS A 346 4.51 -0.41 0.87
N VAL A 347 5.12 0.76 1.00
CA VAL A 347 4.74 1.93 0.19
C VAL A 347 5.61 1.93 -1.06
N VAL A 348 4.98 1.74 -2.21
CA VAL A 348 5.65 1.60 -3.51
C VAL A 348 5.64 2.95 -4.23
N GLY A 349 6.83 3.48 -4.53
CA GLY A 349 7.02 4.74 -5.26
C GLY A 349 7.18 4.54 -6.78
N ASP A 350 7.95 3.52 -7.16
CA ASP A 350 8.18 3.17 -8.56
C ASP A 350 8.77 1.76 -8.65
N PHE A 351 8.81 1.18 -9.85
CA PHE A 351 9.44 -0.11 -10.08
C PHE A 351 9.95 -0.29 -11.50
N ALA A 352 10.90 -1.19 -11.67
CA ALA A 352 11.39 -1.63 -12.97
C ALA A 352 11.91 -3.05 -12.91
N ARG A 353 11.88 -3.75 -14.05
CA ARG A 353 12.65 -4.99 -14.21
C ARG A 353 14.13 -4.64 -14.33
N TRP A 354 14.97 -5.34 -13.58
CA TRP A 354 16.42 -5.28 -13.73
C TRP A 354 17.00 -6.69 -13.70
N ASN A 355 17.57 -7.11 -14.82
CA ASN A 355 17.99 -8.49 -15.06
C ASN A 355 16.84 -9.50 -14.88
N ASP A 356 16.99 -10.41 -13.93
CA ASP A 356 16.03 -11.46 -13.56
C ASP A 356 15.05 -11.02 -12.46
N ARG A 357 15.26 -9.84 -11.86
CA ARG A 357 14.49 -9.35 -10.70
C ARG A 357 13.59 -8.17 -11.05
N ILE A 358 12.63 -7.91 -10.18
CA ILE A 358 11.88 -6.64 -10.15
C ILE A 358 12.45 -5.83 -8.99
N VAL A 359 12.82 -4.58 -9.27
CA VAL A 359 13.31 -3.66 -8.25
C VAL A 359 12.24 -2.63 -7.96
N ILE A 360 11.85 -2.56 -6.70
CA ILE A 360 10.82 -1.67 -6.20
C ILE A 360 11.51 -0.56 -5.40
N GLY A 361 11.24 0.69 -5.77
CA GLY A 361 11.58 1.86 -4.98
C GLY A 361 10.53 2.08 -3.90
N CYS A 362 10.96 2.17 -2.64
CA CYS A 362 10.08 2.26 -1.49
C CYS A 362 10.09 3.65 -0.85
N ASP A 363 9.08 3.89 0.00
CA ASP A 363 9.08 4.92 1.03
C ASP A 363 8.92 4.26 2.42
N ASP A 364 10.04 4.06 3.11
CA ASP A 364 10.08 3.17 4.27
C ASP A 364 9.96 3.89 5.62
N THR A 365 10.58 5.07 5.78
CA THR A 365 10.66 5.73 7.08
C THR A 365 10.83 7.23 6.94
N ALA A 366 9.80 7.97 7.37
CA ALA A 366 9.86 9.42 7.58
C ALA A 366 10.59 9.79 8.87
N LYS A 367 11.16 10.99 8.94
CA LYS A 367 11.81 11.55 10.14
C LYS A 367 10.83 11.69 11.31
N ASN A 368 9.57 11.90 11.01
CA ASN A 368 8.51 11.94 12.00
C ASN A 368 7.20 11.66 11.30
N GLU A 369 6.26 11.09 12.06
CA GLU A 369 4.92 10.84 11.55
C GLU A 369 4.28 12.14 11.08
N PHE A 370 3.57 12.06 9.95
CA PHE A 370 2.77 13.15 9.39
C PHE A 370 1.46 13.31 10.17
N LEU A 371 0.32 12.87 9.59
CA LEU A 371 -0.99 12.92 10.24
C LEU A 371 -1.28 11.72 11.16
N ASN A 372 -0.48 10.65 11.13
CA ASN A 372 -0.73 9.39 11.82
C ASN A 372 -0.48 9.38 13.34
N LYS A 373 -0.68 10.51 14.01
CA LYS A 373 -0.51 10.58 15.46
C LYS A 373 -1.76 10.09 16.18
N ARG A 374 -1.61 9.11 17.09
CA ARG A 374 -2.73 8.53 17.83
C ARG A 374 -2.34 8.01 19.20
N LYS A 375 -3.32 7.96 20.12
CA LYS A 375 -3.14 7.45 21.49
C LYS A 375 -2.51 6.05 21.54
N ALA A 376 -2.80 5.20 20.54
CA ALA A 376 -2.26 3.84 20.48
C ALA A 376 -0.74 3.77 20.31
N LYS A 377 -0.10 4.87 19.89
CA LYS A 377 1.35 4.98 19.73
C LYS A 377 2.03 5.62 20.95
N GLY A 378 1.27 6.36 21.76
CA GLY A 378 1.81 7.20 22.83
C GLY A 378 2.57 8.42 22.27
N GLU A 379 3.45 8.99 23.08
CA GLU A 379 4.31 10.14 22.72
C GLU A 379 5.67 9.67 22.18
N ILE A 380 5.67 8.63 21.34
CA ILE A 380 6.90 8.08 20.77
C ILE A 380 7.59 9.11 19.88
N VAL A 381 8.90 9.30 20.06
CA VAL A 381 9.70 10.14 19.17
C VAL A 381 9.83 9.50 17.78
N GLY A 382 9.69 10.32 16.74
CA GLY A 382 9.90 9.89 15.36
C GLY A 382 11.35 9.47 15.08
N PRO A 383 11.59 8.64 14.06
CA PRO A 383 12.93 8.27 13.60
C PRO A 383 13.81 9.51 13.37
N GLY A 384 15.03 9.59 13.90
CA GLY A 384 15.75 10.87 13.85
C GLY A 384 16.16 11.37 12.45
N GLN A 385 15.99 10.55 11.40
CA GLN A 385 16.33 10.86 10.01
C GLN A 385 15.51 9.99 9.06
N SER A 386 15.04 10.58 7.96
CA SER A 386 14.29 9.87 6.91
C SER A 386 15.20 8.94 6.12
N GLN A 387 14.67 7.76 5.78
CA GLN A 387 15.41 6.75 5.05
C GLN A 387 14.50 5.77 4.31
N SER A 388 14.98 5.32 3.16
CA SER A 388 14.32 4.31 2.32
C SER A 388 15.34 3.38 1.69
N ASN A 389 14.85 2.30 1.08
CA ASN A 389 15.68 1.35 0.35
C ASN A 389 14.98 0.86 -0.91
N LEU A 390 15.72 0.09 -1.70
CA LEU A 390 15.19 -0.68 -2.82
C LEU A 390 14.88 -2.12 -2.37
N TRP A 391 13.80 -2.67 -2.90
CA TRP A 391 13.40 -4.06 -2.66
C TRP A 391 13.52 -4.87 -3.96
N PHE A 392 14.43 -5.83 -3.97
CA PHE A 392 14.73 -6.68 -5.11
C PHE A 392 14.00 -8.01 -4.95
N ILE A 393 12.96 -8.22 -5.75
CA ILE A 393 12.10 -9.41 -5.64
C ILE A 393 12.25 -10.30 -6.86
N ASP A 394 12.10 -11.61 -6.63
CA ASP A 394 11.77 -12.54 -7.70
C ASP A 394 10.39 -12.19 -8.26
N PRO A 395 10.19 -12.15 -9.60
CA PRO A 395 8.90 -11.82 -10.20
C PRO A 395 7.72 -12.67 -9.71
N THR A 396 7.95 -13.92 -9.30
CA THR A 396 6.88 -14.79 -8.77
C THR A 396 6.36 -14.31 -7.42
N LEU A 397 7.15 -13.55 -6.65
CA LEU A 397 6.72 -13.04 -5.35
C LEU A 397 5.49 -12.13 -5.46
N LEU A 398 5.29 -11.48 -6.61
CA LEU A 398 4.11 -10.65 -6.91
C LEU A 398 2.78 -11.43 -6.82
N ASP A 399 2.78 -12.77 -6.88
CA ASP A 399 1.58 -13.61 -6.70
C ASP A 399 1.50 -14.28 -5.31
N HIS A 400 2.48 -14.05 -4.43
CA HIS A 400 2.70 -14.84 -3.21
C HIS A 400 2.82 -14.01 -1.92
N LEU A 401 2.39 -12.74 -1.94
CA LEU A 401 2.29 -11.89 -0.73
C LEU A 401 0.93 -12.04 -0.03
N GLY A 402 0.23 -10.92 0.20
CA GLY A 402 -1.06 -10.90 0.85
C GLY A 402 -2.20 -11.43 -0.02
N PRO A 403 -3.30 -11.88 0.60
CA PRO A 403 -4.42 -12.46 -0.13
C PRO A 403 -5.05 -11.43 -1.06
N VAL A 404 -5.52 -11.91 -2.21
CA VAL A 404 -6.32 -11.11 -3.14
C VAL A 404 -7.66 -10.81 -2.48
N ILE A 405 -7.81 -9.57 -2.04
CA ILE A 405 -9.07 -9.01 -1.55
C ILE A 405 -9.28 -7.65 -2.19
N GLY A 406 -10.54 -7.31 -2.48
CA GLY A 406 -10.87 -6.05 -3.12
C GLY A 406 -12.30 -5.64 -2.81
N ARG A 407 -12.54 -4.36 -2.55
CA ARG A 407 -13.89 -3.84 -2.34
C ARG A 407 -14.07 -2.47 -2.96
N GLY A 408 -15.31 -2.16 -3.32
CA GLY A 408 -15.67 -0.83 -3.75
C GLY A 408 -17.11 -0.77 -4.18
N ALA A 409 -17.59 0.43 -4.49
CA ALA A 409 -18.96 0.65 -4.87
C ALA A 409 -19.08 1.32 -6.24
N LEU A 410 -20.22 1.10 -6.90
CA LEU A 410 -20.69 1.92 -8.01
C LEU A 410 -21.43 3.16 -7.50
N TRP A 411 -22.28 2.95 -6.50
CA TRP A 411 -23.00 3.99 -5.76
C TRP A 411 -22.89 3.70 -4.28
N LEU A 412 -22.72 4.72 -3.46
CA LEU A 412 -22.67 4.58 -2.00
C LEU A 412 -23.54 5.65 -1.35
N ASN A 413 -24.75 5.26 -0.92
CA ASN A 413 -25.76 6.16 -0.32
C ASN A 413 -26.17 7.31 -1.26
N GLU A 414 -26.34 7.01 -2.56
CA GLU A 414 -26.63 8.02 -3.59
C GLU A 414 -28.07 7.94 -4.12
N ASP A 415 -28.63 9.08 -4.51
CA ASP A 415 -29.89 9.13 -5.24
C ASP A 415 -29.63 8.82 -6.72
N VAL A 416 -30.18 7.72 -7.22
CA VAL A 416 -29.96 7.24 -8.59
C VAL A 416 -31.26 7.28 -9.37
N LYS A 417 -31.23 7.91 -10.54
CA LYS A 417 -32.40 8.01 -11.43
C LYS A 417 -32.64 6.71 -12.18
N LYS A 418 -33.92 6.43 -12.46
CA LYS A 418 -34.33 5.33 -13.33
C LYS A 418 -33.54 5.36 -14.64
N GLY A 419 -33.00 4.22 -15.04
CA GLY A 419 -32.32 4.05 -16.31
C GLY A 419 -30.87 4.55 -16.34
N THR A 420 -30.37 5.18 -15.27
CA THR A 420 -28.94 5.54 -15.18
C THR A 420 -28.09 4.28 -15.19
N THR A 421 -27.23 4.15 -16.20
CA THR A 421 -26.27 3.05 -16.30
C THR A 421 -25.02 3.43 -15.51
N SER A 422 -24.53 2.52 -14.66
CA SER A 422 -23.29 2.74 -13.91
C SER A 422 -22.07 2.71 -14.82
N ASP A 423 -20.93 3.21 -14.31
CA ASP A 423 -19.63 2.82 -14.85
C ASP A 423 -19.52 1.26 -14.86
N PRO A 424 -18.82 0.65 -15.83
CA PRO A 424 -18.37 -0.73 -15.74
C PRO A 424 -17.51 -0.97 -14.50
N TYR A 425 -17.76 -2.06 -13.78
CA TYR A 425 -16.95 -2.50 -12.63
C TYR A 425 -16.21 -3.79 -12.99
N LEU A 426 -14.93 -3.89 -12.65
CA LEU A 426 -14.12 -5.08 -12.92
C LEU A 426 -14.79 -6.30 -12.27
N PHE A 427 -15.10 -7.33 -13.05
CA PHE A 427 -15.85 -8.50 -12.57
C PHE A 427 -15.06 -9.81 -12.62
N SER A 428 -13.88 -9.80 -13.25
CA SER A 428 -13.03 -10.98 -13.41
C SER A 428 -11.87 -11.00 -12.40
N GLY A 429 -11.23 -12.16 -12.27
CA GLY A 429 -10.02 -12.33 -11.46
C GLY A 429 -10.24 -12.59 -9.96
N PHE A 430 -11.49 -12.87 -9.56
CA PHE A 430 -11.85 -13.16 -8.15
C PHE A 430 -12.65 -14.46 -8.02
N ASP A 431 -12.30 -15.31 -7.04
CA ASP A 431 -13.03 -16.57 -6.76
C ASP A 431 -14.42 -16.29 -6.17
N TYR A 432 -14.46 -15.40 -5.18
CA TYR A 432 -15.67 -14.99 -4.49
C TYR A 432 -16.04 -13.57 -4.89
N ARG A 433 -17.22 -13.42 -5.49
CA ARG A 433 -17.73 -12.13 -5.98
C ARG A 433 -19.09 -11.87 -5.38
N THR A 434 -19.15 -10.96 -4.43
CA THR A 434 -20.42 -10.58 -3.79
C THR A 434 -20.84 -9.18 -4.24
N LEU A 435 -22.15 -9.01 -4.48
CA LEU A 435 -22.81 -7.71 -4.65
C LEU A 435 -23.81 -7.50 -3.50
N ALA A 436 -23.54 -6.52 -2.65
CA ALA A 436 -24.45 -6.02 -1.62
C ALA A 436 -25.25 -4.82 -2.17
N LEU A 437 -26.57 -4.97 -2.23
CA LEU A 437 -27.51 -3.95 -2.70
C LEU A 437 -28.51 -3.59 -1.60
N PHE A 438 -28.69 -2.30 -1.33
CA PHE A 438 -29.73 -1.80 -0.44
C PHE A 438 -30.03 -0.33 -0.73
N HIS A 439 -31.21 0.15 -0.32
CA HIS A 439 -31.63 1.53 -0.51
C HIS A 439 -32.58 1.99 0.60
N ASN A 440 -32.74 3.32 0.75
CA ASN A 440 -33.64 3.92 1.74
C ASN A 440 -34.89 4.56 1.11
N GLY A 441 -35.20 4.22 -0.15
CA GLY A 441 -36.48 4.54 -0.78
C GLY A 441 -37.68 3.82 -0.14
N ALA A 442 -38.89 4.32 -0.40
CA ALA A 442 -40.13 3.82 0.20
C ALA A 442 -40.81 2.67 -0.57
N ALA A 443 -40.38 2.40 -1.81
CA ALA A 443 -40.91 1.35 -2.66
C ALA A 443 -39.79 0.42 -3.16
N PRO A 444 -40.10 -0.84 -3.49
CA PRO A 444 -39.12 -1.76 -4.08
C PRO A 444 -38.48 -1.20 -5.36
N VAL A 445 -37.19 -1.43 -5.53
CA VAL A 445 -36.43 -1.09 -6.73
C VAL A 445 -35.89 -2.37 -7.35
N ARG A 446 -36.13 -2.54 -8.65
CA ARG A 446 -35.49 -3.59 -9.45
C ARG A 446 -34.20 -3.05 -10.05
N VAL A 447 -33.11 -3.80 -9.92
CA VAL A 447 -31.80 -3.43 -10.47
C VAL A 447 -31.42 -4.44 -11.54
N ALA A 448 -31.37 -3.98 -12.80
CA ALA A 448 -30.87 -4.79 -13.90
C ALA A 448 -29.34 -4.91 -13.81
N VAL A 449 -28.86 -6.13 -13.98
CA VAL A 449 -27.44 -6.49 -14.02
C VAL A 449 -27.09 -6.87 -15.45
N GLU A 450 -26.09 -6.20 -16.02
CA GLU A 450 -25.59 -6.45 -17.36
C GLU A 450 -24.08 -6.77 -17.29
N VAL A 451 -23.61 -7.69 -18.14
CA VAL A 451 -22.21 -8.10 -18.19
C VAL A 451 -21.64 -7.96 -19.59
N ASP A 452 -20.37 -7.56 -19.66
CA ASP A 452 -19.52 -7.68 -20.85
C ASP A 452 -18.63 -8.90 -20.64
N VAL A 453 -18.96 -10.01 -21.31
CA VAL A 453 -18.31 -11.31 -21.09
C VAL A 453 -16.87 -11.29 -21.58
N ASP A 454 -16.65 -10.73 -22.76
CA ASP A 454 -15.38 -10.79 -23.47
C ASP A 454 -14.55 -9.51 -23.32
N GLY A 455 -15.10 -8.48 -22.67
CA GLY A 455 -14.45 -7.17 -22.54
C GLY A 455 -14.37 -6.43 -23.88
N ASN A 456 -15.35 -6.59 -24.76
CA ASN A 456 -15.33 -5.98 -26.10
C ASN A 456 -16.34 -4.83 -26.27
N GLY A 457 -16.99 -4.43 -25.19
CA GLY A 457 -18.04 -3.41 -25.17
C GLY A 457 -19.44 -3.95 -25.48
N THR A 458 -19.60 -5.26 -25.67
CA THR A 458 -20.91 -5.88 -25.93
C THR A 458 -21.59 -6.31 -24.63
N TRP A 459 -22.61 -5.55 -24.23
CA TRP A 459 -23.32 -5.77 -22.98
C TRP A 459 -24.52 -6.70 -23.15
N THR A 460 -24.62 -7.70 -22.29
CA THR A 460 -25.73 -8.66 -22.26
C THR A 460 -26.44 -8.64 -20.90
N PRO A 461 -27.78 -8.73 -20.86
CA PRO A 461 -28.50 -8.89 -19.61
C PRO A 461 -28.09 -10.19 -18.91
N SER A 462 -27.76 -10.12 -17.62
CA SER A 462 -27.43 -11.28 -16.79
C SER A 462 -28.62 -11.68 -15.92
N LYS A 463 -29.12 -10.76 -15.09
CA LYS A 463 -30.26 -10.96 -14.18
C LYS A 463 -30.85 -9.63 -13.75
N THR A 464 -31.98 -9.68 -13.04
CA THR A 464 -32.55 -8.54 -12.32
C THR A 464 -32.67 -8.90 -10.85
N ILE A 465 -32.31 -7.99 -9.96
CA ILE A 465 -32.37 -8.17 -8.51
C ILE A 465 -33.44 -7.24 -7.94
N ASP A 466 -34.41 -7.80 -7.21
CA ASP A 466 -35.45 -7.04 -6.51
C ASP A 466 -34.93 -6.62 -5.12
N VAL A 467 -34.84 -5.32 -4.89
CA VAL A 467 -34.38 -4.75 -3.62
C VAL A 467 -35.58 -4.12 -2.92
N LEU A 468 -35.92 -4.60 -1.72
CA LEU A 468 -37.01 -4.06 -0.92
C LEU A 468 -36.52 -2.85 -0.10
N PRO A 469 -37.41 -1.89 0.26
CA PRO A 469 -37.09 -0.78 1.15
C PRO A 469 -36.37 -1.23 2.43
N GLY A 470 -35.18 -0.69 2.68
CA GLY A 470 -34.40 -0.97 3.89
C GLY A 470 -33.84 -2.40 4.01
N ALA A 471 -34.07 -3.27 3.02
CA ALA A 471 -33.59 -4.63 3.02
C ALA A 471 -32.23 -4.74 2.31
N LEU A 472 -31.36 -5.59 2.86
CA LEU A 472 -30.11 -5.99 2.22
C LEU A 472 -30.38 -7.14 1.25
N GLN A 473 -30.00 -6.96 -0.01
CA GLN A 473 -29.81 -8.04 -0.96
C GLN A 473 -28.32 -8.38 -1.03
N TRP A 474 -27.96 -9.58 -0.61
CA TRP A 474 -26.60 -10.11 -0.67
C TRP A 474 -26.52 -11.15 -1.78
N ALA A 475 -26.16 -10.70 -2.98
CA ALA A 475 -26.09 -11.55 -4.15
C ALA A 475 -24.68 -12.15 -4.27
N ASP A 476 -24.59 -13.47 -4.20
CA ASP A 476 -23.41 -14.19 -4.67
C ASP A 476 -23.42 -14.19 -6.21
N MET A 477 -22.35 -13.65 -6.77
CA MET A 477 -22.13 -13.45 -8.20
C MET A 477 -20.96 -14.29 -8.72
N SER A 478 -20.49 -15.28 -7.93
CA SER A 478 -19.34 -16.11 -8.29
C SER A 478 -19.60 -17.04 -9.47
N SER A 479 -20.86 -17.36 -9.79
CA SER A 479 -21.20 -18.26 -10.91
C SER A 479 -21.27 -17.54 -12.27
N GLU A 480 -21.38 -16.21 -12.25
CA GLU A 480 -21.63 -15.37 -13.40
C GLU A 480 -20.31 -15.04 -14.11
N LYS A 481 -20.32 -15.05 -15.44
CA LYS A 481 -19.12 -14.74 -16.24
C LYS A 481 -19.17 -13.29 -16.71
N GLY A 482 -18.01 -12.64 -16.73
CA GLY A 482 -17.86 -11.26 -17.19
C GLY A 482 -16.47 -10.73 -16.94
N ALA A 483 -15.89 -10.05 -17.94
CA ALA A 483 -14.78 -9.14 -17.70
C ALA A 483 -15.26 -7.94 -16.87
N TRP A 484 -16.46 -7.44 -17.21
CA TRP A 484 -17.09 -6.29 -16.57
C TRP A 484 -18.56 -6.56 -16.21
N ILE A 485 -19.01 -5.88 -15.17
CA ILE A 485 -20.42 -5.82 -14.73
C ILE A 485 -20.86 -4.36 -14.64
N ARG A 486 -22.11 -4.07 -14.99
CA ARG A 486 -22.73 -2.77 -14.74
C ARG A 486 -24.17 -2.92 -14.27
N LEU A 487 -24.66 -1.89 -13.60
CA LEU A 487 -25.99 -1.88 -12.99
C LEU A 487 -26.85 -0.76 -13.58
N ARG A 488 -28.16 -0.99 -13.61
CA ARG A 488 -29.16 0.01 -14.03
C ARG A 488 -30.46 -0.17 -13.24
N PRO A 489 -30.87 0.80 -12.40
CA PRO A 489 -32.14 0.68 -11.68
C PRO A 489 -33.33 0.94 -12.62
N GLU A 490 -34.40 0.17 -12.45
CA GLU A 490 -35.65 0.27 -13.25
C GLU A 490 -36.63 1.33 -12.68
N ALA A 491 -36.30 1.91 -11.53
CA ALA A 491 -37.03 2.99 -10.86
C ALA A 491 -36.05 3.98 -10.21
N ASP A 492 -36.52 5.17 -9.84
CA ASP A 492 -35.74 6.10 -9.02
C ASP A 492 -35.45 5.45 -7.66
N ALA A 493 -34.17 5.38 -7.30
CA ALA A 493 -33.70 4.77 -6.06
C ALA A 493 -33.12 5.86 -5.16
N LYS A 494 -33.58 5.90 -3.89
CA LYS A 494 -33.08 6.84 -2.90
C LYS A 494 -32.00 6.20 -2.06
N LYS A 495 -30.85 6.87 -1.93
CA LYS A 495 -29.70 6.37 -1.16
C LYS A 495 -29.32 4.92 -1.52
N LEU A 496 -29.31 4.60 -2.81
CA LEU A 496 -28.89 3.31 -3.31
C LEU A 496 -27.40 3.09 -3.03
N THR A 497 -27.09 1.94 -2.47
CA THR A 497 -25.73 1.42 -2.37
C THR A 497 -25.63 0.15 -3.19
N ALA A 498 -24.59 0.09 -4.03
CA ALA A 498 -24.19 -1.09 -4.78
C ALA A 498 -22.71 -1.35 -4.53
N MET A 499 -22.43 -2.22 -3.56
CA MET A 499 -21.09 -2.49 -3.08
C MET A 499 -20.64 -3.89 -3.46
N PHE A 500 -19.45 -3.97 -4.06
CA PHE A 500 -18.77 -5.21 -4.38
C PHE A 500 -17.75 -5.56 -3.30
N LEU A 501 -17.76 -6.83 -2.91
CA LEU A 501 -16.91 -7.39 -1.86
C LEU A 501 -16.30 -8.66 -2.41
N TYR A 502 -15.06 -8.56 -2.90
CA TYR A 502 -14.37 -9.61 -3.63
C TYR A 502 -13.20 -10.16 -2.84
N ARG A 503 -12.95 -11.45 -3.02
CA ARG A 503 -11.76 -12.12 -2.50
C ARG A 503 -11.47 -13.40 -3.27
N ASN A 504 -10.22 -13.85 -3.20
CA ASN A 504 -9.87 -15.24 -3.54
C ASN A 504 -9.92 -16.13 -2.30
N GLN A 505 -9.79 -17.43 -2.52
CA GLN A 505 -9.41 -18.36 -1.48
C GLN A 505 -8.06 -17.95 -0.88
N ASP A 506 -7.98 -17.91 0.45
CA ASP A 506 -6.72 -17.62 1.14
C ASP A 506 -5.95 -18.94 1.30
N GLY A 507 -5.00 -19.17 0.40
CA GLY A 507 -4.18 -20.39 0.38
C GLY A 507 -3.04 -20.40 1.40
N ARG A 508 -2.89 -19.36 2.22
CA ARG A 508 -1.81 -19.30 3.22
C ARG A 508 -2.03 -20.33 4.31
N GLU A 509 -0.94 -20.93 4.77
CA GLU A 509 -0.98 -21.89 5.87
C GLU A 509 -1.39 -21.24 7.19
N VAL A 510 -1.81 -22.06 8.16
CA VAL A 510 -2.04 -21.61 9.54
C VAL A 510 -0.72 -21.49 10.30
N ALA A 511 0.24 -22.35 10.02
CA ALA A 511 1.55 -22.32 10.65
C ALA A 511 2.38 -21.15 10.09
N ALA A 512 3.14 -20.50 10.99
CA ALA A 512 4.11 -19.50 10.57
C ALA A 512 5.28 -20.16 9.83
N ALA A 513 5.78 -19.50 8.79
CA ALA A 513 6.98 -19.94 8.09
C ALA A 513 8.22 -19.92 9.01
N LYS A 514 9.16 -20.83 8.74
CA LYS A 514 10.41 -21.00 9.51
C LYS A 514 11.28 -19.74 9.62
N ILE A 515 11.08 -18.76 8.74
CA ILE A 515 11.78 -17.48 8.84
C ILE A 515 11.51 -16.76 10.18
N PHE A 516 10.42 -17.09 10.87
CA PHE A 516 10.04 -16.54 12.18
C PHE A 516 10.49 -17.38 13.37
N ASP A 517 11.23 -18.47 13.14
CA ASP A 517 11.77 -19.30 14.22
C ASP A 517 12.69 -18.45 15.10
N GLY A 518 12.48 -18.52 16.42
CA GLY A 518 13.20 -17.73 17.41
C GLY A 518 12.46 -16.48 17.93
N ILE A 519 11.41 -16.00 17.24
CA ILE A 519 10.52 -14.99 17.83
C ILE A 519 9.69 -15.67 18.94
N ALA A 520 9.64 -15.05 20.11
CA ALA A 520 9.08 -15.66 21.32
C ALA A 520 7.61 -16.09 21.14
N ALA A 521 7.32 -17.33 21.53
CA ALA A 521 5.98 -17.88 21.57
C ALA A 521 5.18 -17.32 22.77
N PRO A 522 3.85 -17.51 22.82
CA PRO A 522 3.02 -16.97 23.91
C PRO A 522 3.42 -17.47 25.30
N ASP A 523 3.94 -18.70 25.39
CA ASP A 523 4.36 -19.39 26.60
C ASP A 523 5.88 -19.28 26.91
N SER A 524 6.68 -18.72 25.99
CA SER A 524 8.11 -18.48 26.17
C SER A 524 8.39 -17.75 27.49
N LYS A 525 9.37 -18.26 28.25
CA LYS A 525 9.78 -17.71 29.56
C LYS A 525 11.13 -17.01 29.52
N GLN A 526 12.05 -17.54 28.73
CA GLN A 526 13.42 -17.04 28.60
C GLN A 526 13.52 -16.20 27.32
N VAL A 527 13.17 -14.92 27.43
CA VAL A 527 13.03 -14.01 26.30
C VAL A 527 13.97 -12.81 26.48
N THR A 528 14.56 -12.35 25.38
CA THR A 528 15.27 -11.07 25.27
C THR A 528 14.54 -10.15 24.31
N GLY A 529 14.43 -8.87 24.64
CA GLY A 529 13.72 -7.89 23.82
C GLY A 529 13.83 -6.50 24.39
N GLY A 530 13.13 -5.52 23.83
CA GLY A 530 13.21 -4.14 24.32
C GLY A 530 12.91 -3.09 23.25
N LEU A 531 13.25 -1.83 23.55
CA LEU A 531 12.81 -0.68 22.76
C LEU A 531 13.72 -0.46 21.55
N LEU A 532 13.12 -0.13 20.40
CA LEU A 532 13.81 0.06 19.12
C LEU A 532 13.70 1.51 18.63
N TYR A 533 14.81 2.12 18.23
CA TYR A 533 14.85 3.50 17.72
C TYR A 533 15.89 3.71 16.62
N ALA A 534 15.43 4.08 15.42
CA ALA A 534 16.30 4.44 14.31
C ALA A 534 16.90 5.84 14.57
N ARG A 535 18.23 5.91 14.73
CA ARG A 535 18.92 7.13 15.14
C ARG A 535 19.15 8.08 13.97
N GLY A 536 18.90 9.36 14.23
CA GLY A 536 19.12 10.44 13.26
C GLY A 536 20.52 11.01 13.22
N ASN A 537 20.63 12.24 12.70
CA ASN A 537 21.85 13.04 12.64
C ASN A 537 23.03 12.31 11.96
N ASP A 538 22.75 11.56 10.88
CA ASP A 538 23.72 10.77 10.13
C ASP A 538 24.43 9.67 10.95
N ILE A 539 23.93 9.32 12.15
CA ILE A 539 24.43 8.16 12.92
C ILE A 539 24.08 6.85 12.19
N ARG A 540 22.88 6.77 11.61
CA ARG A 540 22.42 5.68 10.72
C ARG A 540 22.55 4.27 11.29
N THR A 541 22.39 4.14 12.61
CA THR A 541 22.24 2.88 13.34
C THR A 541 20.85 2.77 13.96
N LEU A 542 20.44 1.54 14.28
CA LEU A 542 19.24 1.27 15.07
C LEU A 542 19.65 1.00 16.52
N ARG A 543 19.23 1.88 17.44
CA ARG A 543 19.40 1.71 18.89
C ARG A 543 18.41 0.68 19.41
N PHE A 544 18.92 -0.25 20.21
CA PHE A 544 18.17 -1.29 20.89
C PHE A 544 18.48 -1.26 22.39
N ALA A 545 17.52 -0.79 23.20
CA ALA A 545 17.61 -0.87 24.66
C ALA A 545 17.09 -2.24 25.10
N ALA A 546 18.00 -3.19 25.31
CA ALA A 546 17.66 -4.60 25.51
C ALA A 546 17.47 -4.94 26.98
N GLN A 547 16.54 -5.84 27.25
CA GLN A 547 16.26 -6.40 28.56
C GLN A 547 15.90 -7.88 28.44
N ASP A 548 16.03 -8.60 29.54
CA ASP A 548 15.48 -9.93 29.73
C ASP A 548 14.64 -9.99 31.03
N ALA A 549 14.27 -11.20 31.46
CA ALA A 549 13.51 -11.39 32.70
C ALA A 549 14.28 -10.98 33.97
N SER A 550 15.61 -10.84 33.91
CA SER A 550 16.46 -10.41 35.03
C SER A 550 16.67 -8.90 35.09
N GLY A 551 16.44 -8.18 33.99
CA GLY A 551 16.48 -6.72 33.93
C GLY A 551 17.16 -6.18 32.68
N ASP A 552 17.73 -4.97 32.80
CA ASP A 552 18.43 -4.27 31.71
C ASP A 552 19.71 -5.02 31.30
N LEU A 553 19.86 -5.28 30.00
CA LEU A 553 21.07 -5.85 29.39
C LEU A 553 22.00 -4.77 28.81
N GLY A 554 21.56 -3.52 28.82
CA GLY A 554 22.21 -2.35 28.24
C GLY A 554 21.72 -2.04 26.83
N CYS A 555 22.35 -1.03 26.22
CA CYS A 555 22.06 -0.63 24.85
C CYS A 555 22.96 -1.33 23.84
N TYR A 556 22.41 -1.55 22.65
CA TYR A 556 23.09 -2.08 21.48
C TYR A 556 22.78 -1.19 20.28
N ASP A 557 23.69 -1.15 19.31
CA ASP A 557 23.47 -0.54 18.01
C ASP A 557 23.58 -1.61 16.91
N LEU A 558 22.56 -1.68 16.06
CA LEU A 558 22.58 -2.43 14.81
C LEU A 558 23.03 -1.50 13.68
N ASP A 559 24.12 -1.86 13.01
CA ASP A 559 24.70 -1.08 11.92
C ASP A 559 24.18 -1.47 10.52
N GLY A 560 24.69 -0.80 9.49
CA GLY A 560 24.34 -1.08 8.09
C GLY A 560 24.87 -2.40 7.54
N ASN A 561 25.78 -3.08 8.25
CA ASN A 561 26.25 -4.44 7.92
C ASN A 561 25.46 -5.51 8.67
N LEU A 562 24.42 -5.11 9.43
CA LEU A 562 23.65 -5.96 10.33
C LEU A 562 24.48 -6.60 11.44
N THR A 563 25.47 -5.86 11.97
CA THR A 563 26.20 -6.23 13.18
C THR A 563 25.55 -5.56 14.39
N LEU A 564 25.11 -6.36 15.36
CA LEU A 564 24.49 -5.88 16.60
C LEU A 564 25.54 -5.83 17.72
N THR A 565 26.00 -4.63 18.06
CA THR A 565 27.11 -4.44 19.01
C THR A 565 26.64 -3.75 20.27
N LYS A 566 27.09 -4.22 21.43
CA LYS A 566 26.83 -3.56 22.72
C LYS A 566 27.56 -2.21 22.77
N VAL A 567 26.87 -1.19 23.26
CA VAL A 567 27.43 0.16 23.41
C VAL A 567 27.42 0.59 24.87
N ASP A 568 28.47 1.29 25.28
CA ASP A 568 28.59 1.87 26.63
C ASP A 568 28.28 3.37 26.56
N GLU A 569 26.99 3.70 26.67
CA GLU A 569 26.48 5.07 26.71
C GLU A 569 25.61 5.24 27.98
N PRO A 570 26.13 5.85 29.06
CA PRO A 570 25.52 5.82 30.40
C PRO A 570 24.07 6.33 30.51
N ASP A 571 23.63 7.19 29.60
CA ASP A 571 22.27 7.77 29.60
C ASP A 571 21.34 7.17 28.54
N ALA A 572 21.84 6.27 27.69
CA ALA A 572 21.09 5.77 26.55
C ALA A 572 19.82 5.00 26.95
N SER A 573 19.92 4.09 27.92
CA SER A 573 18.76 3.33 28.40
C SER A 573 17.71 4.25 29.01
N ARG A 574 18.11 5.31 29.74
CA ARG A 574 17.19 6.29 30.31
C ARG A 574 16.46 7.05 29.20
N TRP A 575 17.20 7.59 28.24
CA TRP A 575 16.63 8.34 27.11
C TRP A 575 15.63 7.47 26.31
N MET A 576 15.96 6.20 26.06
CA MET A 576 15.09 5.27 25.34
C MET A 576 13.77 5.03 26.09
N ASN A 577 13.83 4.84 27.41
CA ASN A 577 12.64 4.65 28.23
C ASN A 577 11.76 5.91 28.32
N GLU A 578 12.35 7.11 28.25
CA GLU A 578 11.61 8.38 28.28
C GLU A 578 10.97 8.73 26.94
N ASN A 579 11.65 8.45 25.81
CA ASN A 579 11.26 8.96 24.48
C ASN A 579 10.65 7.90 23.55
N VAL A 580 10.83 6.61 23.89
CA VAL A 580 10.41 5.46 23.05
C VAL A 580 9.54 4.49 23.85
N ALA A 581 8.99 4.93 24.99
CA ALA A 581 8.16 4.13 25.87
C ALA A 581 7.01 3.43 25.11
N ILE A 582 6.63 2.24 25.58
CA ILE A 582 5.40 1.57 25.12
C ILE A 582 4.23 2.12 25.96
N PRO A 583 3.20 2.72 25.34
CA PRO A 583 2.06 3.23 26.10
C PRO A 583 1.30 2.10 26.79
N SER A 584 0.85 2.34 28.02
CA SER A 584 -0.02 1.45 28.77
C SER A 584 -1.50 1.77 28.54
N GLY A 585 -2.39 0.78 28.71
CA GLY A 585 -3.84 1.01 28.70
C GLY A 585 -4.43 1.34 27.33
N VAL A 586 -3.73 1.04 26.24
CA VAL A 586 -4.24 1.23 24.87
C VAL A 586 -5.37 0.25 24.54
N LEU A 587 -5.26 -0.99 25.03
CA LEU A 587 -6.23 -2.05 24.82
C LEU A 587 -6.92 -2.40 26.14
N GLU A 588 -8.23 -2.55 26.08
CA GLU A 588 -9.06 -3.14 27.11
C GLU A 588 -9.41 -4.58 26.72
N TYR A 589 -9.68 -5.42 27.71
CA TYR A 589 -10.00 -6.81 27.50
C TYR A 589 -11.19 -7.20 28.36
N ASP A 590 -12.21 -7.78 27.74
CA ASP A 590 -13.27 -8.49 28.44
C ASP A 590 -13.30 -9.95 28.01
N ASP A 591 -14.23 -10.71 28.59
CA ASP A 591 -14.40 -12.13 28.31
C ASP A 591 -14.71 -12.42 26.83
N ALA A 592 -15.29 -11.45 26.12
CA ALA A 592 -15.77 -11.60 24.75
C ALA A 592 -14.69 -11.26 23.71
N SER A 593 -13.91 -10.20 23.90
CA SER A 593 -13.03 -9.67 22.84
C SER A 593 -11.99 -8.67 23.35
N ILE A 594 -11.06 -8.29 22.47
CA ILE A 594 -10.22 -7.11 22.67
C ILE A 594 -11.04 -5.87 22.35
N ILE A 595 -10.86 -4.82 23.12
CA ILE A 595 -11.53 -3.54 22.94
C ILE A 595 -10.47 -2.48 22.67
N TYR A 596 -10.64 -1.76 21.58
CA TYR A 596 -9.87 -0.57 21.25
C TYR A 596 -10.79 0.64 21.19
N VAL A 597 -10.45 1.70 21.92
CA VAL A 597 -11.18 2.97 21.90
C VAL A 597 -10.29 4.01 21.24
N ASP A 598 -10.70 4.49 20.06
CA ASP A 598 -10.05 5.59 19.37
C ASP A 598 -10.81 6.91 19.62
N GLN A 599 -10.59 7.92 18.78
CA GLN A 599 -11.25 9.22 18.93
C GLN A 599 -12.72 9.23 18.45
N VAL A 600 -13.10 8.27 17.60
CA VAL A 600 -14.38 8.27 16.88
C VAL A 600 -15.29 7.10 17.26
N GLY A 601 -14.76 6.10 17.97
CA GLY A 601 -15.51 4.90 18.30
C GLY A 601 -14.82 3.94 19.28
N ARG A 602 -15.62 2.93 19.67
CA ARG A 602 -15.20 1.78 20.45
C ARG A 602 -15.35 0.53 19.58
N TRP A 603 -14.26 -0.18 19.38
CA TRP A 603 -14.14 -1.27 18.40
C TRP A 603 -13.75 -2.56 19.10
N ARG A 604 -14.36 -3.68 18.71
CA ARG A 604 -14.05 -5.01 19.24
C ARG A 604 -13.26 -5.81 18.22
N LEU A 605 -12.10 -6.32 18.65
CA LEU A 605 -11.17 -7.07 17.81
C LEU A 605 -11.10 -8.55 18.26
N PRO A 606 -10.88 -9.49 17.32
CA PRO A 606 -10.68 -10.90 17.64
C PRO A 606 -9.35 -11.13 18.37
N ARG A 607 -9.29 -12.20 19.17
CA ARG A 607 -8.08 -12.66 19.85
C ARG A 607 -7.55 -13.89 19.12
N GLY A 608 -6.25 -13.94 18.88
CA GLY A 608 -5.58 -15.14 18.36
C GLY A 608 -5.27 -16.15 19.47
N ASP A 609 -4.70 -15.68 20.59
CA ASP A 609 -4.40 -16.50 21.76
C ASP A 609 -4.70 -15.72 23.06
N ARG A 610 -5.44 -16.35 23.99
CA ARG A 610 -5.89 -15.71 25.23
C ARG A 610 -4.76 -15.35 26.19
N SER A 611 -3.62 -16.04 26.10
CA SER A 611 -2.47 -15.71 26.96
C SER A 611 -1.90 -14.32 26.64
N LEU A 612 -2.12 -13.81 25.42
CA LEU A 612 -1.66 -12.49 24.96
C LEU A 612 -2.49 -11.33 25.53
N ASP A 613 -3.57 -11.63 26.26
CA ASP A 613 -4.38 -10.65 26.99
C ASP A 613 -3.61 -10.02 28.16
N THR A 614 -2.60 -10.73 28.64
CA THR A 614 -1.72 -10.29 29.72
C THR A 614 -0.33 -9.98 29.19
N ALA A 615 0.36 -9.06 29.86
CA ALA A 615 1.75 -8.71 29.55
C ALA A 615 2.65 -9.96 29.54
N GLY A 616 3.56 -10.01 28.58
CA GLY A 616 4.57 -11.06 28.49
C GLY A 616 5.67 -10.93 29.56
N PRO A 617 6.69 -11.80 29.53
CA PRO A 617 7.82 -11.77 30.47
C PRO A 617 8.58 -10.44 30.52
N LEU A 618 8.46 -9.63 29.45
CA LEU A 618 9.13 -8.34 29.29
C LEU A 618 8.19 -7.14 29.53
N GLY A 619 6.98 -7.36 30.07
CA GLY A 619 5.99 -6.32 30.32
C GLY A 619 5.16 -5.96 29.07
N ALA A 620 4.80 -4.69 28.93
CA ALA A 620 3.95 -4.21 27.83
C ALA A 620 4.61 -4.41 26.46
N GLU A 621 3.79 -4.70 25.45
CA GLU A 621 4.18 -4.95 24.06
C GLU A 621 3.67 -3.81 23.15
N ARG A 622 4.43 -3.43 22.12
CA ARG A 622 4.07 -2.32 21.21
C ARG A 622 2.75 -2.64 20.50
N ILE A 623 1.76 -1.77 20.67
CA ILE A 623 0.43 -1.92 20.05
C ILE A 623 0.38 -1.31 18.66
N CYS A 624 0.90 -0.11 18.43
CA CYS A 624 0.82 0.55 17.14
C CYS A 624 2.13 1.25 16.81
N ARG A 625 2.57 1.16 15.55
CA ARG A 625 3.71 1.92 15.04
C ARG A 625 3.65 2.05 13.52
N GLU A 626 4.12 3.20 13.04
CA GLU A 626 4.37 3.40 11.61
C GLU A 626 5.61 2.58 11.18
N VAL A 627 5.43 1.69 10.21
CA VAL A 627 6.47 0.77 9.71
C VAL A 627 6.77 0.97 8.23
N CYS A 628 5.88 1.65 7.51
CA CYS A 628 6.18 2.31 6.26
C CYS A 628 5.61 3.71 6.37
N THR A 629 6.17 4.68 5.67
CA THR A 629 5.70 6.07 5.72
C THR A 629 4.17 6.11 5.58
N GLU A 630 3.50 6.76 6.53
CA GLU A 630 2.04 6.90 6.61
C GLU A 630 1.21 5.59 6.73
N ARG A 631 1.85 4.47 7.08
CA ARG A 631 1.18 3.18 7.27
C ARG A 631 1.46 2.59 8.65
N ASP A 632 0.39 2.50 9.44
CA ASP A 632 0.44 1.88 10.75
C ASP A 632 0.19 0.37 10.70
N LEU A 633 1.08 -0.35 11.36
CA LEU A 633 0.84 -1.73 11.76
C LEU A 633 0.33 -1.72 13.21
N PHE A 634 -0.76 -2.43 13.45
CA PHE A 634 -1.41 -2.53 14.76
C PHE A 634 -1.36 -3.97 15.25
N ASN A 635 -0.77 -4.22 16.40
CA ASN A 635 -0.61 -5.52 17.05
C ASN A 635 -1.61 -5.66 18.20
N ALA A 636 -2.51 -6.64 18.10
CA ALA A 636 -3.43 -6.97 19.19
C ALA A 636 -3.75 -8.46 19.22
N GLY A 637 -3.65 -9.06 20.41
CA GLY A 637 -4.07 -10.44 20.64
C GLY A 637 -3.38 -11.50 19.79
N GLY A 638 -2.16 -11.24 19.31
CA GLY A 638 -1.45 -12.14 18.41
C GLY A 638 -1.79 -11.97 16.93
N THR A 639 -2.45 -10.89 16.55
CA THR A 639 -2.73 -10.53 15.16
C THR A 639 -2.16 -9.16 14.83
N PHE A 640 -1.50 -9.09 13.68
CA PHE A 640 -1.17 -7.82 13.04
C PHE A 640 -2.33 -7.38 12.15
N PHE A 641 -2.68 -6.11 12.26
CA PHE A 641 -3.70 -5.43 11.48
C PHE A 641 -3.07 -4.25 10.74
N GLU A 642 -3.54 -4.01 9.52
CA GLU A 642 -3.30 -2.75 8.83
C GLU A 642 -4.30 -1.73 9.38
N LEU A 643 -3.79 -0.62 9.92
CA LEU A 643 -4.59 0.45 10.48
C LEU A 643 -4.44 1.71 9.61
N PRO A 644 -5.46 2.07 8.82
CA PRO A 644 -5.45 3.33 8.08
C PRO A 644 -5.27 4.57 8.96
N ALA A 645 -4.77 5.63 8.35
CA ALA A 645 -4.74 6.97 8.93
C ALA A 645 -6.16 7.46 9.28
N GLU A 646 -6.30 8.36 10.25
CA GLU A 646 -7.63 8.85 10.68
C GLU A 646 -8.40 9.54 9.52
N ASN A 647 -7.69 10.33 8.72
CA ASN A 647 -8.20 10.96 7.50
C ASN A 647 -8.52 9.97 6.36
N ALA A 648 -8.12 8.71 6.50
CA ALA A 648 -8.43 7.60 5.59
C ALA A 648 -9.41 6.59 6.22
N GLY A 649 -10.15 7.02 7.25
CA GLY A 649 -11.19 6.23 7.92
C GLY A 649 -10.74 5.49 9.17
N GLY A 650 -9.47 5.60 9.57
CA GLY A 650 -8.96 5.14 10.86
C GLY A 650 -9.32 3.69 11.19
N ALA A 651 -9.68 3.43 12.45
CA ALA A 651 -10.01 2.09 12.90
C ALA A 651 -11.25 1.52 12.22
N ALA A 652 -12.19 2.33 11.73
CA ALA A 652 -13.37 1.85 11.01
C ALA A 652 -13.02 1.08 9.72
N LYS A 653 -11.80 1.29 9.20
CA LYS A 653 -11.25 0.63 8.01
C LYS A 653 -10.11 -0.36 8.31
N ILE A 654 -9.85 -0.65 9.59
CA ILE A 654 -8.84 -1.63 10.01
C ILE A 654 -9.09 -3.00 9.36
N ARG A 655 -8.02 -3.71 8.99
CA ARG A 655 -8.14 -5.09 8.48
C ARG A 655 -7.06 -6.01 9.03
N ALA A 656 -7.43 -7.27 9.28
CA ALA A 656 -6.46 -8.28 9.69
C ALA A 656 -5.49 -8.61 8.54
N VAL A 657 -4.21 -8.70 8.86
CA VAL A 657 -3.12 -9.05 7.92
C VAL A 657 -2.70 -10.50 8.16
N THR A 658 -2.37 -10.84 9.40
CA THR A 658 -1.92 -12.17 9.81
C THR A 658 -2.08 -12.40 11.32
N THR A 659 -2.29 -13.65 11.73
CA THR A 659 -2.23 -14.06 13.14
C THR A 659 -0.89 -14.73 13.42
N HIS A 660 0.00 -13.99 14.09
CA HIS A 660 1.34 -14.42 14.44
C HIS A 660 1.40 -15.25 15.73
N ASN A 661 0.55 -14.97 16.72
CA ASN A 661 0.62 -15.55 18.08
C ASN A 661 2.06 -15.58 18.61
N ARG A 662 2.68 -14.40 18.73
CA ARG A 662 4.06 -14.18 19.22
C ARG A 662 4.10 -13.04 20.22
N ARG A 663 5.05 -13.10 21.15
CA ARG A 663 5.38 -12.05 22.13
C ARG A 663 6.31 -11.02 21.51
N ILE A 664 5.75 -10.12 20.71
CA ILE A 664 6.51 -9.06 20.02
C ILE A 664 6.64 -7.86 20.95
N LYS A 665 7.85 -7.64 21.48
CA LYS A 665 8.08 -6.59 22.47
C LYS A 665 8.01 -5.20 21.82
N ASP A 666 8.75 -5.00 20.74
CA ASP A 666 8.72 -3.78 19.92
C ASP A 666 9.02 -4.15 18.46
N TYR A 667 8.66 -3.26 17.54
CA TYR A 667 8.97 -3.41 16.12
C TYR A 667 9.21 -2.05 15.48
N THR A 668 9.99 -1.97 14.41
CA THR A 668 10.22 -0.71 13.66
C THR A 668 10.77 -0.97 12.28
N SER A 669 11.03 0.10 11.53
CA SER A 669 11.72 0.05 10.24
C SER A 669 13.11 0.65 10.33
N PHE A 670 14.06 -0.01 9.66
CA PHE A 670 15.46 0.40 9.60
C PHE A 670 16.10 -0.05 8.29
N ARG A 671 16.63 0.87 7.48
CA ARG A 671 17.27 0.60 6.17
C ARG A 671 16.38 -0.20 5.23
N GLY A 672 15.09 0.11 5.23
CA GLY A 672 14.04 -0.63 4.51
C GLY A 672 13.64 -1.98 5.12
N LEU A 673 14.32 -2.47 6.15
CA LEU A 673 13.96 -3.70 6.86
C LEU A 673 12.89 -3.43 7.93
N PHE A 674 11.99 -4.38 8.12
CA PHE A 674 11.16 -4.52 9.30
C PHE A 674 11.95 -5.28 10.38
N VAL A 675 12.00 -4.73 11.59
CA VAL A 675 12.80 -5.25 12.71
C VAL A 675 11.89 -5.53 13.90
N ILE A 676 12.05 -6.70 14.52
CA ILE A 676 11.27 -7.17 15.68
C ILE A 676 12.22 -7.44 16.86
N SER A 677 11.80 -7.02 18.06
CA SER A 677 12.37 -7.45 19.34
C SER A 677 11.39 -8.37 20.11
N GLY A 678 11.91 -9.21 21.01
CA GLY A 678 11.12 -10.24 21.70
C GLY A 678 11.41 -11.63 21.14
N LEU A 679 12.66 -12.06 21.26
CA LEU A 679 13.14 -13.36 20.80
C LEU A 679 13.44 -14.27 21.99
N ASP A 680 13.26 -15.57 21.80
CA ASP A 680 13.76 -16.55 22.77
C ASP A 680 15.28 -16.42 22.91
N GLN A 681 15.80 -16.52 24.13
CA GLN A 681 17.24 -16.44 24.41
C GLN A 681 18.07 -17.48 23.64
N SER A 682 17.45 -18.62 23.31
CA SER A 682 18.01 -19.72 22.54
C SER A 682 17.90 -19.55 21.02
N ALA A 683 17.31 -18.45 20.53
CA ALA A 683 17.19 -18.17 19.11
C ALA A 683 18.56 -18.24 18.44
N GLN A 684 18.66 -19.07 17.41
CA GLN A 684 19.90 -19.29 16.67
C GLN A 684 20.11 -18.16 15.67
N ALA A 685 21.35 -17.72 15.51
CA ALA A 685 21.71 -16.78 14.46
C ALA A 685 21.40 -17.39 13.08
N GLY A 686 20.92 -16.56 12.17
CA GLY A 686 20.56 -16.99 10.82
C GLY A 686 20.28 -15.79 9.93
N ASP A 687 19.67 -16.03 8.77
CA ASP A 687 19.42 -14.96 7.82
C ASP A 687 18.52 -13.86 8.38
N HIS A 688 17.54 -14.24 9.20
CA HIS A 688 16.59 -13.30 9.80
C HIS A 688 16.89 -12.98 11.26
N VAL A 689 17.75 -13.75 11.94
CA VAL A 689 18.05 -13.55 13.37
C VAL A 689 19.47 -13.03 13.52
N ILE A 690 19.57 -11.76 13.93
CA ILE A 690 20.84 -11.08 14.20
C ILE A 690 21.13 -11.17 15.70
N ARG A 691 22.13 -11.97 16.06
CA ARG A 691 22.58 -12.12 17.44
C ARG A 691 23.63 -11.07 17.78
N SER A 692 23.60 -10.55 19.01
CA SER A 692 24.60 -9.58 19.46
C SER A 692 25.99 -10.20 19.50
N THR A 693 27.02 -9.37 19.33
CA THR A 693 28.43 -9.81 19.34
C THR A 693 28.87 -10.43 20.67
N ASP A 694 28.20 -10.11 21.78
CA ASP A 694 28.40 -10.74 23.10
C ASP A 694 27.46 -11.93 23.37
N GLY A 695 26.57 -12.25 22.42
CA GLY A 695 25.65 -13.39 22.48
C GLY A 695 24.50 -13.26 23.50
N LYS A 696 24.27 -12.08 24.07
CA LYS A 696 23.27 -11.87 25.13
C LYS A 696 21.86 -11.54 24.65
N THR A 697 21.70 -11.06 23.43
CA THR A 697 20.39 -10.68 22.88
C THR A 697 20.36 -10.87 21.37
N ALA A 698 19.18 -10.75 20.77
CA ALA A 698 19.00 -10.87 19.32
C ALA A 698 17.83 -10.01 18.82
N LEU A 699 17.85 -9.72 17.52
CA LEU A 699 16.76 -9.09 16.78
C LEU A 699 16.37 -9.95 15.59
N TRP A 700 15.09 -9.93 15.23
CA TRP A 700 14.63 -10.46 13.95
C TRP A 700 14.56 -9.34 12.91
N VAL A 701 14.96 -9.59 11.67
CA VAL A 701 14.93 -8.65 10.53
C VAL A 701 14.34 -9.29 9.28
N GLY A 702 13.63 -8.53 8.46
CA GLY A 702 13.06 -8.97 7.18
C GLY A 702 12.39 -7.85 6.40
N ALA A 703 11.61 -8.17 5.38
CA ALA A 703 10.69 -7.20 4.76
C ALA A 703 9.39 -7.12 5.57
N VAL A 704 8.70 -5.97 5.57
CA VAL A 704 7.37 -5.88 6.21
C VAL A 704 6.39 -6.89 5.58
N ASP A 705 6.49 -7.12 4.27
CA ASP A 705 5.68 -8.08 3.54
C ASP A 705 6.03 -9.55 3.84
N ASP A 706 7.11 -9.84 4.58
CA ASP A 706 7.31 -11.21 5.09
C ASP A 706 6.20 -11.62 6.06
N ILE A 707 5.58 -10.67 6.78
CA ILE A 707 4.58 -10.99 7.81
C ILE A 707 3.34 -11.70 7.24
N TRP A 708 3.07 -11.61 5.94
CA TRP A 708 2.03 -12.43 5.31
C TRP A 708 2.25 -13.94 5.55
N ARG A 709 3.51 -14.35 5.73
CA ARG A 709 3.96 -15.73 5.95
C ARG A 709 3.85 -16.20 7.41
N PHE A 710 3.39 -15.37 8.34
CA PHE A 710 2.93 -15.87 9.65
C PHE A 710 1.68 -16.75 9.51
N GLY A 711 1.01 -16.63 8.36
CA GLY A 711 -0.16 -17.41 8.00
C GLY A 711 -1.41 -16.55 7.84
N LYS A 712 -2.52 -17.19 7.51
CA LYS A 712 -3.81 -16.49 7.41
C LYS A 712 -4.33 -16.02 8.78
N PRO A 713 -5.07 -14.88 8.82
CA PRO A 713 -5.78 -14.44 10.02
C PRO A 713 -6.74 -15.50 10.57
N ARG A 714 -6.68 -15.72 11.87
CA ARG A 714 -7.54 -16.63 12.65
C ARG A 714 -7.76 -16.06 14.05
N GLY A 715 -8.68 -16.65 14.81
CA GLY A 715 -8.94 -16.20 16.16
C GLY A 715 -10.38 -16.39 16.59
N PHE A 716 -10.74 -15.81 17.72
CA PHE A 716 -12.06 -15.95 18.31
C PHE A 716 -12.45 -14.70 19.11
N GLY A 717 -13.73 -14.63 19.47
CA GLY A 717 -14.31 -13.59 20.31
C GLY A 717 -15.62 -13.10 19.73
N GLY A 718 -16.17 -12.00 20.22
CA GLY A 718 -17.39 -11.47 19.62
C GLY A 718 -17.95 -10.27 20.37
N PRO A 719 -19.12 -9.77 19.97
CA PRO A 719 -19.71 -8.61 20.63
C PRO A 719 -20.07 -8.86 22.10
N TRP A 720 -20.49 -10.09 22.45
CA TRP A 720 -20.96 -10.45 23.78
C TRP A 720 -20.50 -11.82 24.23
N LYS A 721 -20.19 -11.96 25.52
CA LYS A 721 -20.03 -13.26 26.20
C LYS A 721 -20.58 -13.15 27.61
N ASN A 722 -21.71 -13.82 27.86
CA ASN A 722 -22.49 -13.71 29.08
C ASN A 722 -22.75 -12.25 29.50
N ALA A 723 -22.92 -11.36 28.52
CA ALA A 723 -23.04 -9.92 28.74
C ALA A 723 -24.50 -9.58 29.05
N GLN A 724 -24.74 -8.69 30.02
CA GLN A 724 -26.06 -8.12 30.25
C GLN A 724 -26.40 -7.19 29.07
N VAL A 725 -27.49 -7.47 28.36
CA VAL A 725 -27.91 -6.71 27.17
C VAL A 725 -29.30 -6.13 27.36
N GLU A 726 -29.50 -4.92 26.86
CA GLU A 726 -30.82 -4.26 26.84
C GLU A 726 -31.55 -4.57 25.53
N ALA A 727 -32.88 -4.61 25.57
CA ALA A 727 -33.72 -4.77 24.38
C ALA A 727 -33.48 -3.64 23.36
N GLY A 728 -33.27 -4.00 22.10
CA GLY A 728 -33.10 -3.08 20.97
C GLY A 728 -31.75 -2.36 20.88
N LYS A 729 -30.92 -2.41 21.94
CA LYS A 729 -29.64 -1.69 21.98
C LYS A 729 -28.56 -2.50 21.23
N PRO A 730 -27.91 -1.90 20.21
CA PRO A 730 -26.82 -2.58 19.51
C PRO A 730 -25.58 -2.74 20.39
N SER A 731 -24.86 -3.83 20.19
CA SER A 731 -23.49 -4.01 20.69
C SER A 731 -22.52 -3.04 20.02
N ASP A 732 -21.31 -2.94 20.58
CA ASP A 732 -20.17 -2.37 19.86
C ASP A 732 -19.88 -3.18 18.57
N PRO A 733 -19.31 -2.56 17.53
CA PRO A 733 -18.86 -3.23 16.31
C PRO A 733 -17.77 -4.27 16.59
N TYR A 734 -17.90 -5.46 16.02
CA TYR A 734 -16.92 -6.55 16.04
C TYR A 734 -16.38 -6.82 14.63
N LEU A 735 -15.06 -6.88 14.49
CA LEU A 735 -14.37 -6.96 13.20
C LEU A 735 -14.63 -8.30 12.49
N LEU A 736 -15.00 -8.24 11.19
CA LEU A 736 -15.19 -9.40 10.32
C LEU A 736 -14.14 -9.51 9.18
N THR A 737 -13.56 -8.38 8.78
CA THR A 737 -12.76 -8.29 7.55
C THR A 737 -11.37 -8.91 7.71
N GLY A 738 -10.85 -9.50 6.64
CA GLY A 738 -9.53 -10.15 6.59
C GLY A 738 -9.53 -11.63 7.01
N TYR A 739 -10.64 -12.15 7.53
CA TYR A 739 -10.82 -13.56 7.84
C TYR A 739 -11.59 -14.26 6.71
N ASP A 740 -11.27 -15.50 6.37
CA ASP A 740 -11.94 -16.29 5.33
C ASP A 740 -13.15 -17.05 5.91
N LYS A 741 -12.91 -18.01 6.80
CA LYS A 741 -13.93 -18.87 7.43
C LYS A 741 -14.44 -18.25 8.72
N LYS A 742 -15.76 -18.17 8.86
CA LYS A 742 -16.41 -17.51 10.01
C LYS A 742 -17.61 -18.33 10.47
N SER A 743 -17.65 -18.64 11.76
CA SER A 743 -18.84 -19.20 12.42
C SER A 743 -19.27 -18.29 13.56
N LEU A 744 -20.56 -18.26 13.87
CA LEU A 744 -21.18 -17.52 14.97
C LEU A 744 -21.98 -18.48 15.85
N THR A 745 -21.83 -18.35 17.16
CA THR A 745 -22.62 -19.05 18.17
C THR A 745 -23.35 -18.04 19.05
N LEU A 746 -24.66 -18.24 19.21
CA LEU A 746 -25.57 -17.39 19.97
C LEU A 746 -26.20 -18.18 21.12
N SER A 747 -26.29 -17.59 22.31
CA SER A 747 -27.03 -18.15 23.46
C SER A 747 -27.47 -17.07 24.45
N HIS A 748 -28.39 -17.40 25.36
CA HIS A 748 -28.85 -16.49 26.42
C HIS A 748 -29.31 -17.23 27.69
N ASP A 749 -29.57 -16.48 28.78
CA ASP A 749 -30.04 -17.00 30.06
C ASP A 749 -31.56 -16.85 30.31
N ALA A 750 -32.30 -16.17 29.44
CA ALA A 750 -33.76 -16.05 29.58
C ALA A 750 -34.48 -17.41 29.50
N THR A 751 -35.65 -17.48 30.15
CA THR A 751 -36.50 -18.69 30.23
C THR A 751 -37.45 -18.87 29.04
N VAL A 752 -37.49 -17.89 28.14
CA VAL A 752 -38.27 -17.91 26.89
C VAL A 752 -37.33 -17.63 25.71
N PRO A 753 -37.69 -18.04 24.48
CA PRO A 753 -36.86 -17.74 23.31
C PRO A 753 -36.63 -16.23 23.14
N VAL A 754 -35.39 -15.85 22.84
CA VAL A 754 -34.97 -14.46 22.58
C VAL A 754 -34.63 -14.32 21.10
N LYS A 755 -35.05 -13.20 20.49
CA LYS A 755 -34.60 -12.88 19.13
C LYS A 755 -33.31 -12.07 19.18
N ILE A 756 -32.29 -12.58 18.51
CA ILE A 756 -31.03 -11.87 18.31
C ILE A 756 -30.91 -11.50 16.84
N THR A 757 -30.90 -10.20 16.57
CA THR A 757 -30.64 -9.65 15.23
C THR A 757 -29.16 -9.40 15.06
N VAL A 758 -28.58 -9.95 13.99
CA VAL A 758 -27.24 -9.64 13.51
C VAL A 758 -27.35 -8.56 12.45
N GLU A 759 -26.66 -7.45 12.67
CA GLU A 759 -26.49 -6.37 11.69
C GLU A 759 -25.05 -6.32 11.23
N ILE A 760 -24.83 -5.88 10.00
CA ILE A 760 -23.50 -5.75 9.40
C ILE A 760 -23.29 -4.35 8.85
N ASP A 761 -22.04 -3.92 8.82
CA ASP A 761 -21.59 -2.79 7.99
C ASP A 761 -20.69 -3.36 6.89
N PRO A 762 -21.19 -3.45 5.64
CA PRO A 762 -20.41 -3.97 4.52
C PRO A 762 -19.18 -3.10 4.21
N SER A 763 -19.28 -1.80 4.49
CA SER A 763 -18.37 -0.79 3.97
C SER A 763 -17.41 -0.21 5.01
N GLY A 764 -17.72 -0.31 6.30
CA GLY A 764 -16.97 0.34 7.37
C GLY A 764 -17.23 1.86 7.44
N THR A 765 -18.36 2.33 6.92
CA THR A 765 -18.76 3.76 6.95
C THR A 765 -19.86 4.06 7.98
N GLY A 766 -20.20 3.09 8.82
CA GLY A 766 -21.29 3.20 9.81
C GLY A 766 -22.68 2.96 9.23
N THR A 767 -22.78 2.45 8.00
CA THR A 767 -24.08 2.11 7.39
C THR A 767 -24.47 0.68 7.76
N TRP A 768 -25.26 0.56 8.83
CA TRP A 768 -25.71 -0.73 9.37
C TRP A 768 -26.98 -1.23 8.70
N VAL A 769 -26.94 -2.47 8.22
CA VAL A 769 -28.08 -3.16 7.62
C VAL A 769 -28.31 -4.52 8.29
N PRO A 770 -29.57 -4.98 8.44
CA PRO A 770 -29.85 -6.30 8.97
C PRO A 770 -29.28 -7.39 8.06
N TRP A 771 -28.55 -8.34 8.65
CA TRP A 771 -28.10 -9.55 7.97
C TRP A 771 -29.08 -10.69 8.20
N LYS A 772 -29.35 -11.02 9.47
CA LYS A 772 -30.21 -12.14 9.83
C LYS A 772 -30.73 -12.00 11.26
N GLU A 773 -31.99 -12.39 11.48
CA GLU A 773 -32.59 -12.56 12.80
C GLU A 773 -32.58 -14.06 13.17
N PHE A 774 -32.19 -14.37 14.40
CA PHE A 774 -32.20 -15.71 14.96
C PHE A 774 -33.15 -15.75 16.15
N SER A 775 -34.07 -16.72 16.16
CA SER A 775 -34.79 -17.09 17.37
C SER A 775 -33.95 -18.11 18.13
N VAL A 776 -33.38 -17.70 19.26
CA VAL A 776 -32.54 -18.55 20.10
C VAL A 776 -33.41 -19.16 21.19
N PRO A 777 -33.49 -20.50 21.33
CA PRO A 777 -34.30 -21.14 22.37
C PRO A 777 -33.68 -20.99 23.77
N ALA A 778 -34.54 -21.00 24.79
CA ALA A 778 -34.09 -20.97 26.19
C ALA A 778 -33.26 -22.21 26.54
N GLY A 779 -32.09 -22.00 27.15
CA GLY A 779 -31.18 -23.07 27.56
C GLY A 779 -30.38 -23.73 26.43
N GLU A 780 -30.52 -23.28 25.19
CA GLU A 780 -29.83 -23.83 24.02
C GLU A 780 -28.91 -22.80 23.35
N SER A 781 -28.10 -23.26 22.38
CA SER A 781 -27.26 -22.40 21.55
C SER A 781 -27.60 -22.59 20.07
N VAL A 782 -27.54 -21.50 19.31
CA VAL A 782 -27.69 -21.53 17.85
C VAL A 782 -26.33 -21.26 17.22
N SER A 783 -25.90 -22.14 16.31
CA SER A 783 -24.68 -21.95 15.52
C SER A 783 -25.01 -21.61 14.07
N TYR A 784 -24.21 -20.75 13.47
CA TYR A 784 -24.37 -20.27 12.11
C TYR A 784 -23.02 -20.15 11.40
N GLN A 785 -22.88 -20.83 10.27
CA GLN A 785 -21.73 -20.68 9.38
C GLN A 785 -22.03 -19.58 8.35
N PHE A 786 -21.15 -18.59 8.25
CA PHE A 786 -21.24 -17.61 7.17
C PHE A 786 -20.81 -18.25 5.84
N PRO A 787 -21.45 -17.90 4.71
CA PRO A 787 -20.98 -18.32 3.39
C PRO A 787 -19.53 -17.91 3.14
N ASP A 788 -18.79 -18.67 2.35
CA ASP A 788 -17.41 -18.32 2.00
C ASP A 788 -17.33 -16.95 1.32
N SER A 789 -18.32 -16.59 0.50
CA SER A 789 -18.39 -15.28 -0.17
C SER A 789 -18.66 -14.09 0.78
N PHE A 790 -18.87 -14.32 2.08
CA PHE A 790 -19.18 -13.29 3.05
C PHE A 790 -17.95 -12.50 3.53
N SER A 791 -17.93 -11.19 3.29
CA SER A 791 -16.77 -10.32 3.56
C SER A 791 -17.12 -8.88 3.98
N ALA A 792 -18.09 -8.69 4.88
CA ALA A 792 -18.38 -7.38 5.47
C ALA A 792 -17.24 -6.85 6.37
N TYR A 793 -17.24 -5.56 6.69
CA TYR A 793 -16.26 -4.94 7.58
C TYR A 793 -16.54 -5.27 9.05
N TRP A 794 -17.77 -5.00 9.50
CA TRP A 794 -18.17 -5.10 10.90
C TRP A 794 -19.48 -5.85 11.08
N LEU A 795 -19.62 -6.46 12.25
CA LEU A 795 -20.83 -7.07 12.77
C LEU A 795 -21.22 -6.43 14.09
N ARG A 796 -22.52 -6.31 14.36
CA ARG A 796 -23.05 -6.03 15.70
C ARG A 796 -24.32 -6.82 15.95
N THR A 797 -24.71 -6.97 17.21
CA THR A 797 -25.91 -7.73 17.61
C THR A 797 -26.89 -6.87 18.39
N LYS A 798 -28.18 -7.17 18.27
CA LYS A 798 -29.28 -6.62 19.07
C LYS A 798 -30.12 -7.76 19.62
N SER A 799 -30.48 -7.68 20.90
CA SER A 799 -31.47 -8.57 21.50
C SER A 799 -32.83 -7.89 21.50
N ASP A 800 -33.93 -8.62 21.31
CA ASP A 800 -35.28 -8.08 21.51
C ASP A 800 -35.68 -7.98 23.00
N SER A 801 -34.89 -8.58 23.89
CA SER A 801 -35.20 -8.75 25.30
C SER A 801 -34.01 -8.42 26.20
N LEU A 802 -34.29 -7.94 27.42
CA LEU A 802 -33.30 -7.82 28.49
C LEU A 802 -32.92 -9.24 28.97
N CYS A 803 -31.65 -9.63 28.81
CA CYS A 803 -31.12 -10.91 29.27
C CYS A 803 -29.60 -10.85 29.39
N LYS A 804 -28.95 -11.94 29.84
CA LYS A 804 -27.53 -12.17 29.57
C LYS A 804 -27.40 -12.97 28.30
N ALA A 805 -26.68 -12.42 27.32
CA ALA A 805 -26.50 -13.02 26.01
C ALA A 805 -25.03 -13.25 25.67
N THR A 806 -24.81 -14.21 24.78
CA THR A 806 -23.53 -14.54 24.18
C THR A 806 -23.68 -14.49 22.67
N ALA A 807 -22.74 -13.83 22.00
CA ALA A 807 -22.56 -13.82 20.56
C ALA A 807 -21.06 -13.92 20.29
N GLN A 808 -20.59 -15.11 19.92
CA GLN A 808 -19.17 -15.43 19.77
C GLN A 808 -18.90 -15.98 18.38
N LEU A 809 -17.87 -15.45 17.74
CA LEU A 809 -17.36 -15.87 16.46
C LEU A 809 -16.06 -16.65 16.61
N THR A 810 -15.85 -17.55 15.65
CA THR A 810 -14.58 -18.25 15.44
C THR A 810 -14.13 -18.04 14.00
N TYR A 811 -12.82 -17.80 13.84
CA TYR A 811 -12.11 -17.65 12.58
C TYR A 811 -11.04 -18.74 12.49
N GLU A 812 -11.03 -19.49 11.39
CA GLU A 812 -10.19 -20.69 11.19
C GLU A 812 -9.21 -20.53 10.04
#